data_AF-A0AAJ0U415-F1
#
_entry.id   AF-A0AAJ0U415-F1
#
_cell.length_a   1.000
_cell.length_b   1.000
_cell.length_c   1.000
_cell.angle_alpha   90.00
_cell.angle_beta   90.00
_cell.angle_gamma   90.00
#
_symmetry.space_group_name_H-M   'P 1'
#
loop_
_entity.id
_entity.type
_entity.pdbx_description
1 polymer ?
#
loop_
_entity_poly.entity_id
_entity_poly.type
_entity_poly.pdbx_seq_one_letter_code
_entity_poly.pdbx_strand_id
1 'polypeptide(L)'
;MPQIELQQAYLDQGVEHVNFFNGRILTGEDLQDEQTANRREHRQLGTALGAGVVRGLDVSVLTPGGSGSSPVVQVGGGLALNGAGQGLELPTKVQINLLAQQTLEDAANGLFAVCVPPQPGTLLVGTGAYVLLMSPASDYRGQAPKSGLGDGGTGSHCGLRHRVEGVRFRLIKLPVAELLSGLAGLSASDFVEPAAGDTAGWSRLRGALAQLCLGTAETAPHDIDFSPDSPPNGLEYGALGRLPESLLTDCDVPLALIYWTADGIRFIDTWSVRRRPVTPAPAADWPTLLDPRFAAESEAVLLQFADQIADLRNDPAVGAGARVEDYLTHLPAVGYLPTGPNGLGWQSFLGAHAPSSETPVAQGLVRSVLATALPRLAPRVVPRDAPGAADATPYLVYRIDGRTDHVLIVRSGLAEVVARDVHFDNAGCQLPGVHTVQGALDDLCQRLRGCCTLVIAPGGNWRQAIDALAPGQDVSICFEVGHFVLTEPLRFTGFGHVKVCGGGPGTRLTIANRESALIFEDCASVRVSDLSAQAGTASPPQGSGANRQFQSLAGVLSARDCPSVEIERVRLRCASAVGRAASCLYVRHDTAAGGPSDRTRVRGCECLVGSGQVGILAVNADRCQIEDNQVRLDGSPGPGTAPAGQGIVVGGRIAGEVRVRDNDLRDLVQGIHVGVSHRESSRGTPDSIRRVVIAGNAIEVVLDPSVRGERHAIFVGNCLSLSVDENRASLQRIGGANQSIEGLRLFGTFGRRLLVRGNQLDQFNTGILIHSVTLPPTNPELQWVVEDNLLSSAGQAVRVEPTALRSRVRNIGNNVA
;
A
#
# COMPACT_ATOMS: atom_id res chain seq x y z
N MET A 1 -17.89 -20.81 61.94
CA MET A 1 -17.52 -19.38 62.14
C MET A 1 -18.03 -18.95 63.50
N PRO A 2 -17.25 -18.18 64.28
CA PRO A 2 -17.75 -17.62 65.54
C PRO A 2 -18.88 -16.62 65.26
N GLN A 3 -19.95 -16.69 66.05
CA GLN A 3 -21.04 -15.73 66.01
C GLN A 3 -20.80 -14.70 67.11
N ILE A 4 -20.78 -13.41 66.74
CA ILE A 4 -20.66 -12.29 67.67
C ILE A 4 -21.88 -11.39 67.57
N GLU A 5 -22.24 -10.72 68.65
CA GLU A 5 -23.30 -9.72 68.63
C GLU A 5 -22.82 -8.38 68.06
N LEU A 6 -23.76 -7.54 67.61
CA LEU A 6 -23.46 -6.19 67.15
C LEU A 6 -22.80 -5.39 68.30
N GLN A 7 -21.67 -4.73 68.01
CA GLN A 7 -20.81 -4.02 68.99
C GLN A 7 -20.00 -4.92 69.95
N GLN A 8 -20.12 -6.25 69.89
CA GLN A 8 -19.20 -7.13 70.60
C GLN A 8 -17.83 -7.12 69.93
N ALA A 9 -16.78 -6.82 70.69
CA ALA A 9 -15.41 -6.85 70.17
C ALA A 9 -15.00 -8.30 69.87
N TYR A 10 -14.44 -8.52 68.68
CA TYR A 10 -13.79 -9.78 68.31
C TYR A 10 -12.27 -9.62 68.44
N LEU A 11 -11.71 -10.17 69.52
CA LEU A 11 -10.29 -10.03 69.86
C LEU A 11 -9.49 -11.32 69.61
N ASP A 12 -10.17 -12.42 69.28
CA ASP A 12 -9.53 -13.69 68.98
C ASP A 12 -8.61 -13.56 67.75
N GLN A 13 -7.40 -14.11 67.84
CA GLN A 13 -6.34 -13.96 66.82
C GLN A 13 -5.87 -12.51 66.57
N GLY A 14 -6.21 -11.57 67.44
CA GLY A 14 -5.67 -10.21 67.43
C GLY A 14 -4.13 -10.16 67.57
N VAL A 15 -3.54 -9.00 67.26
CA VAL A 15 -2.13 -8.74 67.60
C VAL A 15 -2.07 -8.32 69.06
N GLU A 16 -1.35 -9.10 69.88
CA GLU A 16 -1.22 -8.85 71.31
C GLU A 16 -0.02 -7.93 71.58
N HIS A 17 -0.29 -6.69 72.01
CA HIS A 17 0.76 -5.76 72.44
C HIS A 17 0.93 -5.80 73.96
N VAL A 18 2.17 -5.62 74.40
CA VAL A 18 2.46 -5.45 75.82
C VAL A 18 1.99 -4.07 76.27
N ASN A 19 1.04 -4.06 77.21
CA ASN A 19 0.53 -2.80 77.75
C ASN A 19 1.55 -2.11 78.68
N PHE A 20 1.96 -0.89 78.32
CA PHE A 20 2.91 -0.05 79.08
C PHE A 20 2.18 0.87 80.07
N PHE A 21 2.53 0.78 81.35
CA PHE A 21 2.05 1.71 82.38
C PHE A 21 3.09 1.93 83.48
N ASN A 22 3.01 3.08 84.15
CA ASN A 22 3.98 3.48 85.16
C ASN A 22 3.98 2.52 86.35
N GLY A 23 5.19 2.05 86.72
CA GLY A 23 5.41 1.13 87.83
C GLY A 23 5.51 -0.35 87.43
N ARG A 24 5.24 -0.73 86.17
CA ARG A 24 5.46 -2.10 85.68
C ARG A 24 6.94 -2.34 85.37
N ILE A 25 7.46 -3.49 85.83
CA ILE A 25 8.77 -4.01 85.42
C ILE A 25 8.58 -4.84 84.15
N LEU A 26 9.36 -4.56 83.10
CA LEU A 26 9.33 -5.30 81.84
C LEU A 26 10.46 -6.34 81.80
N THR A 27 10.13 -7.57 81.44
CA THR A 27 11.11 -8.67 81.29
C THR A 27 11.61 -8.78 79.85
N GLY A 28 12.65 -9.60 79.65
CA GLY A 28 13.12 -9.93 78.31
C GLY A 28 12.09 -10.70 77.47
N GLU A 29 11.14 -11.39 78.10
CA GLU A 29 10.02 -12.08 77.42
C GLU A 29 8.96 -11.06 76.98
N ASP A 30 8.57 -10.12 77.85
CA ASP A 30 7.66 -9.04 77.47
C ASP A 30 8.21 -8.24 76.26
N LEU A 31 9.51 -7.96 76.23
CA LEU A 31 10.13 -7.28 75.09
C LEU A 31 10.19 -8.16 73.82
N GLN A 32 10.24 -9.49 73.96
CA GLN A 32 10.18 -10.42 72.82
C GLN A 32 8.76 -10.57 72.27
N ASP A 33 7.76 -10.57 73.14
CA ASP A 33 6.35 -10.58 72.77
C ASP A 33 6.00 -9.29 72.02
N GLU A 34 6.42 -8.15 72.53
CA GLU A 34 6.25 -6.86 71.83
C GLU A 34 6.99 -6.85 70.48
N GLN A 35 8.20 -7.41 70.38
CA GLN A 35 8.88 -7.55 69.08
C GLN A 35 8.14 -8.49 68.12
N THR A 36 7.50 -9.54 68.63
CA THR A 36 6.73 -10.49 67.82
C THR A 36 5.43 -9.85 67.31
N ALA A 37 4.77 -9.06 68.15
CA ALA A 37 3.63 -8.21 67.78
C ALA A 37 4.01 -7.26 66.64
N ASN A 38 5.08 -6.47 66.82
CA ASN A 38 5.59 -5.56 65.78
C ASN A 38 5.96 -6.28 64.47
N ARG A 39 6.57 -7.48 64.54
CA ARG A 39 6.86 -8.30 63.33
C ARG A 39 5.59 -8.82 62.67
N ARG A 40 4.53 -9.11 63.43
CA ARG A 40 3.23 -9.52 62.88
C ARG A 40 2.56 -8.35 62.17
N GLU A 41 2.60 -7.14 62.74
CA GLU A 41 2.12 -5.93 62.07
C GLU A 41 2.90 -5.60 60.80
N HIS A 42 4.23 -5.68 60.84
CA HIS A 42 5.04 -5.49 59.63
C HIS A 42 4.74 -6.53 58.54
N ARG A 43 4.46 -7.78 58.92
CA ARG A 43 4.00 -8.79 57.96
C ARG A 43 2.61 -8.47 57.40
N GLN A 44 1.68 -7.97 58.22
CA GLN A 44 0.38 -7.50 57.73
C GLN A 44 0.56 -6.39 56.68
N LEU A 45 1.48 -5.45 56.90
CA LEU A 45 1.85 -4.45 55.89
C LEU A 45 2.49 -5.08 54.64
N GLY A 46 3.41 -6.04 54.80
CA GLY A 46 4.03 -6.75 53.68
C GLY A 46 3.04 -7.56 52.84
N THR A 47 2.11 -8.28 53.47
CA THR A 47 1.02 -8.99 52.80
C THR A 47 0.06 -8.02 52.11
N ALA A 48 -0.20 -6.85 52.70
CA ALA A 48 -1.00 -5.81 52.05
C ALA A 48 -0.32 -5.24 50.79
N LEU A 49 1.02 -5.13 50.78
CA LEU A 49 1.80 -4.72 49.60
C LEU A 49 1.90 -5.83 48.53
N GLY A 50 1.92 -7.09 48.95
CA GLY A 50 1.97 -8.27 48.09
C GLY A 50 3.37 -8.86 47.88
N ALA A 51 3.41 -10.10 47.39
CA ALA A 51 4.65 -10.83 47.14
C ALA A 51 5.27 -10.48 45.78
N GLY A 52 6.60 -10.45 45.71
CA GLY A 52 7.37 -10.20 44.49
C GLY A 52 8.71 -9.52 44.73
N VAL A 53 9.43 -9.22 43.65
CA VAL A 53 10.72 -8.54 43.69
C VAL A 53 10.51 -7.02 43.64
N VAL A 54 10.95 -6.31 44.67
CA VAL A 54 10.84 -4.85 44.79
C VAL A 54 11.91 -4.14 43.94
N ARG A 55 13.17 -4.59 44.02
CA ARG A 55 14.31 -4.04 43.25
C ARG A 55 15.46 -5.05 43.16
N GLY A 56 16.27 -4.95 42.10
CA GLY A 56 17.51 -5.73 41.94
C GLY A 56 17.27 -7.24 41.82
N LEU A 57 18.11 -8.07 42.42
CA LEU A 57 18.04 -9.55 42.38
C LEU A 57 18.10 -10.16 40.97
N ASP A 58 18.70 -9.45 40.02
CA ASP A 58 18.89 -9.95 38.65
C ASP A 58 19.81 -11.17 38.64
N VAL A 59 19.44 -12.19 37.86
CA VAL A 59 20.16 -13.46 37.77
C VAL A 59 20.89 -13.53 36.43
N SER A 60 22.20 -13.74 36.47
CA SER A 60 23.03 -13.89 35.26
C SER A 60 23.95 -15.09 35.36
N VAL A 61 24.24 -15.75 34.23
CA VAL A 61 25.23 -16.82 34.18
C VAL A 61 26.63 -16.24 34.37
N LEU A 62 27.38 -16.74 35.36
CA LEU A 62 28.81 -16.47 35.49
C LEU A 62 29.64 -17.58 34.85
N THR A 63 29.22 -18.83 35.05
CA THR A 63 29.80 -20.00 34.41
C THR A 63 28.66 -20.94 34.06
N PRO A 64 28.44 -21.26 32.77
CA PRO A 64 27.30 -22.09 32.35
C PRO A 64 27.41 -23.53 32.86
N GLY A 65 28.59 -23.96 33.33
CA GLY A 65 28.87 -25.35 33.69
C GLY A 65 29.00 -26.24 32.45
N GLY A 66 29.44 -27.49 32.64
CA GLY A 66 29.66 -28.45 31.56
C GLY A 66 30.59 -29.59 31.99
N SER A 67 31.20 -30.30 31.03
CA SER A 67 32.10 -31.45 31.26
C SER A 67 33.31 -31.11 32.15
N GLY A 68 33.09 -31.14 33.48
CA GLY A 68 34.08 -30.90 34.53
C GLY A 68 33.98 -29.57 35.28
N SER A 69 32.99 -28.70 35.02
CA SER A 69 32.81 -27.43 35.74
C SER A 69 31.39 -27.25 36.28
N SER A 70 31.28 -26.77 37.53
CA SER A 70 29.98 -26.51 38.15
C SER A 70 29.33 -25.24 37.57
N PRO A 71 28.02 -25.25 37.29
CA PRO A 71 27.32 -24.05 36.89
C PRO A 71 27.18 -23.07 38.05
N VAL A 72 27.58 -21.84 37.78
CA VAL A 72 27.56 -20.74 38.75
C VAL A 72 26.76 -19.59 38.17
N VAL A 73 25.76 -19.15 38.92
CA VAL A 73 24.98 -17.95 38.62
C VAL A 73 25.33 -16.85 39.59
N GLN A 74 25.21 -15.61 39.14
CA GLN A 74 25.34 -14.43 39.99
C GLN A 74 23.95 -13.83 40.23
N VAL A 75 23.64 -13.52 41.48
CA VAL A 75 22.42 -12.78 41.87
C VAL A 75 22.83 -11.39 42.33
N GLY A 76 22.27 -10.35 41.71
CA GLY A 76 22.50 -8.96 42.09
C GLY A 76 21.91 -8.62 43.45
N GLY A 77 22.44 -7.60 44.14
CA GLY A 77 21.82 -7.10 45.37
C GLY A 77 20.42 -6.54 45.12
N GLY A 78 19.52 -6.62 46.09
CA GLY A 78 18.12 -6.21 45.92
C GLY A 78 17.22 -6.56 47.10
N LEU A 79 15.91 -6.34 46.93
CA LEU A 79 14.89 -6.57 47.94
C LEU A 79 13.67 -7.26 47.31
N ALA A 80 13.10 -8.22 48.02
CA ALA A 80 11.83 -8.86 47.68
C ALA A 80 10.91 -8.94 48.91
N LEU A 81 9.62 -9.18 48.64
CA LEU A 81 8.61 -9.56 49.63
C LEU A 81 8.11 -10.96 49.30
N ASN A 82 8.03 -11.84 50.30
CA ASN A 82 7.42 -13.16 50.12
C ASN A 82 5.91 -13.14 50.42
N GLY A 83 5.20 -14.23 50.11
CA GLY A 83 3.76 -14.40 50.39
C GLY A 83 3.38 -14.22 51.86
N ALA A 84 4.29 -14.59 52.77
CA ALA A 84 4.14 -14.38 54.21
C ALA A 84 4.35 -12.92 54.68
N GLY A 85 4.60 -11.98 53.75
CA GLY A 85 4.76 -10.55 54.03
C GLY A 85 6.14 -10.16 54.60
N GLN A 86 7.15 -11.00 54.48
CA GLN A 86 8.51 -10.73 54.99
C GLN A 86 9.39 -10.08 53.92
N GLY A 87 10.19 -9.08 54.34
CA GLY A 87 11.23 -8.47 53.51
C GLY A 87 12.48 -9.36 53.42
N LEU A 88 12.92 -9.64 52.20
CA LEU A 88 14.11 -10.43 51.88
C LEU A 88 15.13 -9.53 51.18
N GLU A 89 16.09 -8.99 51.93
CA GLU A 89 17.13 -8.12 51.39
C GLU A 89 18.45 -8.88 51.16
N LEU A 90 18.98 -8.73 49.95
CA LEU A 90 20.36 -9.09 49.63
C LEU A 90 21.16 -7.79 49.41
N PRO A 91 22.05 -7.39 50.34
CA PRO A 91 22.69 -6.08 50.29
C PRO A 91 23.74 -5.96 49.17
N THR A 92 24.36 -7.07 48.75
CA THR A 92 25.43 -7.11 47.74
C THR A 92 25.25 -8.29 46.80
N LYS A 93 25.82 -8.20 45.59
CA LYS A 93 25.82 -9.34 44.64
C LYS A 93 26.50 -10.57 45.24
N VAL A 94 25.96 -11.76 44.97
CA VAL A 94 26.51 -13.05 45.42
C VAL A 94 26.61 -14.02 44.25
N GLN A 95 27.56 -14.95 44.34
CA GLN A 95 27.74 -16.04 43.38
C GLN A 95 27.20 -17.33 44.01
N ILE A 96 26.37 -18.04 43.26
CA ILE A 96 25.69 -19.25 43.70
C ILE A 96 26.15 -20.39 42.81
N ASN A 97 26.80 -21.38 43.41
CA ASN A 97 27.07 -22.65 42.76
C ASN A 97 25.82 -23.53 42.86
N LEU A 98 25.21 -23.85 41.71
CA LEU A 98 23.94 -24.58 41.66
C LEU A 98 24.07 -26.07 42.04
N LEU A 99 25.30 -26.61 42.12
CA LEU A 99 25.57 -28.00 42.49
C LEU A 99 26.13 -28.18 43.92
N ALA A 100 26.51 -27.09 44.60
CA ALA A 100 27.11 -27.18 45.93
C ALA A 100 26.02 -27.27 47.00
N GLN A 101 26.06 -28.33 47.82
CA GLN A 101 25.32 -28.40 49.09
C GLN A 101 26.26 -28.05 50.24
N GLN A 102 25.85 -27.15 51.14
CA GLN A 102 26.45 -27.09 52.47
C GLN A 102 25.70 -28.04 53.40
N THR A 103 26.43 -28.85 54.16
CA THR A 103 25.90 -29.50 55.37
C THR A 103 25.48 -28.41 56.34
N LEU A 104 24.19 -28.34 56.65
CA LEU A 104 23.68 -27.47 57.70
C LEU A 104 24.29 -27.94 59.03
N GLU A 105 25.24 -27.19 59.59
CA GLU A 105 25.43 -27.23 61.05
C GLU A 105 24.15 -26.66 61.65
N ASP A 106 23.52 -27.41 62.56
CA ASP A 106 22.26 -27.04 63.22
C ASP A 106 22.37 -25.63 63.79
N ALA A 107 21.84 -24.65 63.06
CA ALA A 107 21.63 -23.30 63.58
C ALA A 107 20.73 -23.44 64.81
N ALA A 108 21.32 -23.15 65.97
CA ALA A 108 20.80 -23.43 67.29
C ALA A 108 19.28 -23.17 67.39
N ASN A 109 18.56 -24.20 67.84
CA ASN A 109 17.13 -24.24 68.17
C ASN A 109 16.71 -23.12 69.14
N GLY A 110 16.52 -21.93 68.60
CA GLY A 110 16.10 -20.75 69.35
C GLY A 110 15.71 -19.59 68.45
N LEU A 111 15.08 -19.88 67.31
CA LEU A 111 14.57 -18.86 66.40
C LEU A 111 13.07 -19.10 66.18
N PHE A 112 12.26 -18.06 66.45
CA PHE A 112 10.86 -17.98 66.07
C PHE A 112 10.73 -17.96 64.53
N ALA A 113 10.93 -19.11 63.90
CA ALA A 113 10.95 -19.26 62.45
C ALA A 113 9.54 -19.60 61.94
N VAL A 114 8.84 -18.59 61.42
CA VAL A 114 7.57 -18.78 60.68
C VAL A 114 7.79 -19.62 59.42
N CYS A 115 8.99 -19.52 58.83
CA CYS A 115 9.40 -20.25 57.64
C CYS A 115 10.47 -21.28 58.01
N VAL A 116 10.09 -22.56 58.08
CA VAL A 116 11.04 -23.68 58.16
C VAL A 116 11.23 -24.20 56.74
N PRO A 117 12.46 -24.23 56.20
CA PRO A 117 12.68 -24.76 54.86
C PRO A 117 12.27 -26.25 54.83
N PRO A 118 11.58 -26.72 53.77
CA PRO A 118 11.37 -28.15 53.58
C PRO A 118 12.73 -28.87 53.55
N GLN A 119 12.77 -30.10 54.09
CA GLN A 119 14.02 -30.87 54.23
C GLN A 119 14.78 -30.94 52.90
N PRO A 120 16.13 -30.86 52.91
CA PRO A 120 16.92 -30.89 51.69
C PRO A 120 16.64 -32.18 50.91
N GLY A 121 15.95 -32.02 49.77
CA GLY A 121 15.66 -33.10 48.85
C GLY A 121 16.90 -33.59 48.12
N THR A 122 16.78 -34.80 47.57
CA THR A 122 17.76 -35.51 46.75
C THR A 122 18.41 -34.60 45.70
N LEU A 123 19.72 -34.79 45.48
CA LEU A 123 20.52 -34.13 44.46
C LEU A 123 19.72 -33.97 43.14
N LEU A 124 19.43 -32.73 42.75
CA LEU A 124 18.73 -32.41 41.52
C LEU A 124 19.71 -32.62 40.35
N VAL A 125 19.71 -33.82 39.77
CA VAL A 125 20.55 -34.19 38.63
C VAL A 125 19.67 -34.42 37.40
N GLY A 126 20.04 -33.80 36.28
CA GLY A 126 19.47 -34.11 34.96
C GLY A 126 19.00 -32.90 34.18
N THR A 127 18.74 -33.12 32.88
CA THR A 127 18.26 -32.09 31.96
C THR A 127 16.82 -31.65 32.30
N GLY A 128 16.52 -30.37 32.10
CA GLY A 128 15.18 -29.80 32.21
C GLY A 128 15.14 -28.35 32.69
N ALA A 129 13.92 -27.88 32.99
CA ALA A 129 13.64 -26.54 33.48
C ALA A 129 13.61 -26.48 35.02
N TYR A 130 14.30 -25.50 35.60
CA TYR A 130 14.44 -25.30 37.03
C TYR A 130 14.10 -23.86 37.43
N VAL A 131 13.54 -23.64 38.62
CA VAL A 131 13.27 -22.30 39.15
C VAL A 131 14.19 -22.02 40.34
N LEU A 132 14.93 -20.92 40.27
CA LEU A 132 15.74 -20.40 41.37
C LEU A 132 14.86 -19.58 42.31
N LEU A 133 14.84 -19.94 43.58
CA LEU A 133 14.04 -19.34 44.63
C LEU A 133 14.95 -18.66 45.67
N MET A 134 14.44 -17.60 46.30
CA MET A 134 15.04 -16.96 47.47
C MET A 134 14.11 -17.04 48.68
N SER A 135 14.63 -17.45 49.83
CA SER A 135 13.86 -17.65 51.07
C SER A 135 14.57 -17.00 52.26
N PRO A 136 13.87 -16.70 53.38
CA PRO A 136 14.48 -16.10 54.56
C PRO A 136 15.50 -17.02 55.25
N ALA A 137 16.51 -16.41 55.85
CA ALA A 137 17.45 -17.04 56.77
C ALA A 137 17.81 -16.07 57.90
N SER A 138 18.16 -16.58 59.07
CA SER A 138 18.64 -15.72 60.17
C SER A 138 19.61 -16.47 61.06
N ASP A 139 20.56 -15.74 61.65
CA ASP A 139 21.55 -16.29 62.57
C ASP A 139 21.96 -15.23 63.62
N TYR A 140 22.70 -15.62 64.66
CA TYR A 140 23.17 -14.72 65.72
C TYR A 140 24.62 -14.26 65.49
N ARG A 141 24.93 -13.00 65.83
CA ARG A 141 26.28 -12.44 65.69
C ARG A 141 26.71 -11.59 66.89
N GLY A 142 27.93 -11.86 67.38
CA GLY A 142 28.57 -11.13 68.47
C GLY A 142 28.06 -11.48 69.87
N GLN A 143 28.73 -10.94 70.89
CA GLN A 143 28.43 -11.19 72.31
C GLN A 143 28.27 -9.87 73.09
N ALA A 144 27.35 -9.84 74.07
CA ALA A 144 27.04 -8.68 74.91
C ALA A 144 27.04 -9.08 76.39
N PRO A 145 27.63 -8.28 77.30
CA PRO A 145 27.64 -8.59 78.72
C PRO A 145 26.22 -8.53 79.33
N LYS A 146 25.92 -9.44 80.25
CA LYS A 146 24.69 -9.50 81.05
C LYS A 146 25.02 -9.64 82.53
N SER A 147 24.18 -9.08 83.39
CA SER A 147 24.22 -9.25 84.86
C SER A 147 22.84 -9.65 85.36
N GLY A 148 22.75 -10.59 86.30
CA GLY A 148 21.49 -11.02 86.91
C GLY A 148 21.04 -10.09 88.05
N LEU A 149 19.78 -10.23 88.46
CA LEU A 149 19.25 -9.63 89.69
C LEU A 149 19.88 -10.34 90.89
N GLY A 150 20.93 -9.73 91.44
CA GLY A 150 21.74 -10.28 92.53
C GLY A 150 23.24 -9.97 92.40
N ASP A 151 23.71 -9.65 91.18
CA ASP A 151 25.14 -9.55 90.86
C ASP A 151 25.73 -8.13 91.07
N GLY A 152 25.04 -7.24 91.79
CA GLY A 152 25.52 -5.90 92.11
C GLY A 152 25.79 -4.96 90.92
N GLY A 153 25.34 -5.31 89.71
CA GLY A 153 25.56 -4.54 88.48
C GLY A 153 26.87 -4.83 87.75
N THR A 154 27.67 -5.80 88.21
CA THR A 154 28.89 -6.24 87.52
C THR A 154 28.58 -7.36 86.51
N GLY A 155 28.70 -7.08 85.20
CA GLY A 155 28.42 -8.05 84.14
C GLY A 155 29.55 -9.07 83.94
N SER A 156 29.44 -10.27 84.53
CA SER A 156 30.43 -11.36 84.44
C SER A 156 30.11 -12.42 83.37
N HIS A 157 28.96 -12.32 82.69
CA HIS A 157 28.51 -13.29 81.67
C HIS A 157 28.18 -12.59 80.36
N CYS A 158 28.28 -13.28 79.22
CA CYS A 158 27.89 -12.75 77.92
C CYS A 158 26.70 -13.51 77.32
N GLY A 159 25.76 -12.79 76.73
CA GLY A 159 24.71 -13.31 75.84
C GLY A 159 24.98 -12.97 74.37
N LEU A 160 24.15 -13.48 73.45
CA LEU A 160 24.23 -13.15 72.03
C LEU A 160 23.84 -11.68 71.82
N ARG A 161 24.62 -10.95 71.03
CA ARG A 161 24.49 -9.49 70.91
C ARG A 161 23.48 -9.06 69.86
N HIS A 162 23.55 -9.64 68.67
CA HIS A 162 22.67 -9.28 67.55
C HIS A 162 22.04 -10.53 66.96
N ARG A 163 20.76 -10.42 66.58
CA ARG A 163 20.12 -11.30 65.61
C ARG A 163 20.30 -10.66 64.23
N VAL A 164 20.76 -11.43 63.26
CA VAL A 164 21.02 -10.97 61.89
C VAL A 164 20.08 -11.70 60.95
N GLU A 165 19.33 -10.94 60.17
CA GLU A 165 18.45 -11.44 59.12
C GLU A 165 19.23 -11.50 57.79
N GLY A 166 18.89 -12.47 56.94
CA GLY A 166 19.51 -12.70 55.65
C GLY A 166 18.64 -13.60 54.77
N VAL A 167 19.23 -14.11 53.69
CA VAL A 167 18.52 -14.92 52.68
C VAL A 167 19.29 -16.19 52.33
N ARG A 168 18.57 -17.20 51.85
CA ARG A 168 19.12 -18.43 51.28
C ARG A 168 18.50 -18.67 49.89
N PHE A 169 19.18 -19.47 49.07
CA PHE A 169 18.72 -19.81 47.72
C PHE A 169 18.43 -21.30 47.60
N ARG A 170 17.39 -21.65 46.84
CA ARG A 170 16.97 -23.02 46.56
C ARG A 170 16.63 -23.18 45.09
N LEU A 171 16.80 -24.39 44.56
CA LEU A 171 16.43 -24.72 43.19
C LEU A 171 15.32 -25.79 43.21
N ILE A 172 14.31 -25.64 42.35
CA ILE A 172 13.26 -26.64 42.14
C ILE A 172 13.18 -27.04 40.67
N LYS A 173 12.89 -28.31 40.37
CA LYS A 173 12.66 -28.77 38.99
C LYS A 173 11.17 -28.64 38.66
N LEU A 174 10.84 -28.07 37.50
CA LEU A 174 9.45 -27.96 37.05
C LEU A 174 8.94 -29.28 36.45
N PRO A 175 7.82 -29.84 36.95
CA PRO A 175 7.19 -31.03 36.38
C PRO A 175 6.34 -30.66 35.16
N VAL A 176 6.99 -30.27 34.05
CA VAL A 176 6.31 -29.73 32.84
C VAL A 176 5.19 -30.65 32.33
N ALA A 177 5.41 -31.97 32.25
CA ALA A 177 4.42 -32.91 31.72
C ALA A 177 3.12 -32.96 32.55
N GLU A 178 3.21 -32.80 33.87
CA GLU A 178 2.05 -32.80 34.77
C GLU A 178 1.28 -31.48 34.66
N LEU A 179 2.00 -30.37 34.51
CA LEU A 179 1.46 -29.01 34.42
C LEU A 179 0.71 -28.72 33.10
N LEU A 180 0.94 -29.50 32.04
CA LEU A 180 0.26 -29.34 30.74
C LEU A 180 -1.19 -29.84 30.74
N SER A 181 -1.58 -30.64 31.74
CA SER A 181 -2.94 -31.17 31.80
C SER A 181 -3.98 -30.03 31.90
N GLY A 182 -4.95 -30.01 30.98
CA GLY A 182 -6.02 -29.01 30.95
C GLY A 182 -5.71 -27.69 30.25
N LEU A 183 -4.55 -27.54 29.60
CA LEU A 183 -4.18 -26.33 28.85
C LEU A 183 -4.50 -26.42 27.36
N ALA A 184 -5.19 -25.42 26.80
CA ALA A 184 -5.60 -25.41 25.40
C ALA A 184 -4.56 -24.77 24.44
N GLY A 185 -3.74 -23.84 24.93
CA GLY A 185 -2.79 -23.08 24.10
C GLY A 185 -1.40 -23.71 23.91
N LEU A 186 -1.05 -24.74 24.69
CA LEU A 186 0.27 -25.39 24.70
C LEU A 186 0.14 -26.92 24.60
N SER A 187 1.12 -27.56 23.97
CA SER A 187 1.13 -29.00 23.72
C SER A 187 2.48 -29.62 24.05
N ALA A 188 2.54 -30.94 24.23
CA ALA A 188 3.78 -31.64 24.54
C ALA A 188 4.88 -31.43 23.46
N SER A 189 4.51 -31.16 22.20
CA SER A 189 5.48 -30.89 21.14
C SER A 189 6.22 -29.56 21.31
N ASP A 190 5.65 -28.61 22.06
CA ASP A 190 6.27 -27.31 22.31
C ASP A 190 7.42 -27.40 23.34
N PHE A 191 7.56 -28.54 24.03
CA PHE A 191 8.54 -28.77 25.11
C PHE A 191 9.61 -29.83 24.76
N VAL A 192 9.72 -30.20 23.49
CA VAL A 192 10.74 -31.13 23.01
C VAL A 192 12.11 -30.45 23.04
N GLU A 193 13.11 -31.12 23.61
CA GLU A 193 14.48 -30.62 23.65
C GLU A 193 15.07 -30.49 22.23
N PRO A 194 15.46 -29.28 21.79
CA PRO A 194 16.04 -29.06 20.47
C PRO A 194 17.48 -29.58 20.36
N ALA A 195 17.95 -29.76 19.14
CA ALA A 195 19.37 -30.06 18.91
C ALA A 195 20.27 -28.88 19.33
N ALA A 196 21.50 -29.13 19.78
CA ALA A 196 22.37 -28.10 20.36
C ALA A 196 22.67 -26.87 19.45
N GLY A 197 22.54 -27.01 18.13
CA GLY A 197 22.70 -25.92 17.15
C GLY A 197 21.39 -25.33 16.60
N ASP A 198 20.23 -25.75 17.11
CA ASP A 198 18.91 -25.30 16.66
C ASP A 198 18.44 -24.07 17.44
N THR A 199 18.99 -22.89 17.14
CA THR A 199 18.62 -21.61 17.78
C THR A 199 17.11 -21.39 17.77
N ALA A 200 16.44 -21.71 16.66
CA ALA A 200 15.01 -21.52 16.49
C ALA A 200 14.20 -22.39 17.46
N GLY A 201 14.53 -23.68 17.53
CA GLY A 201 13.93 -24.60 18.50
C GLY A 201 14.17 -24.18 19.95
N TRP A 202 15.39 -23.76 20.31
CA TRP A 202 15.70 -23.31 21.67
C TRP A 202 14.93 -22.05 22.08
N SER A 203 14.76 -21.13 21.13
CA SER A 203 13.93 -19.93 21.31
C SER A 203 12.46 -20.31 21.52
N ARG A 204 11.91 -21.19 20.67
CA ARG A 204 10.51 -21.66 20.83
C ARG A 204 10.29 -22.33 22.19
N LEU A 205 11.20 -23.21 22.63
CA LEU A 205 11.14 -23.88 23.93
C LEU A 205 11.15 -22.88 25.09
N ARG A 206 12.04 -21.87 25.04
CA ARG A 206 12.08 -20.78 26.02
C ARG A 206 10.75 -20.04 26.09
N GLY A 207 10.20 -19.67 24.93
CA GLY A 207 8.90 -19.00 24.84
C GLY A 207 7.76 -19.86 25.41
N ALA A 208 7.72 -21.16 25.09
CA ALA A 208 6.72 -22.09 25.60
C ALA A 208 6.77 -22.22 27.14
N LEU A 209 7.96 -22.35 27.72
CA LEU A 209 8.15 -22.40 29.18
C LEU A 209 7.78 -21.07 29.85
N ALA A 210 8.05 -19.94 29.20
CA ALA A 210 7.63 -18.63 29.68
C ALA A 210 6.11 -18.51 29.74
N GLN A 211 5.41 -18.86 28.65
CA GLN A 211 3.94 -18.83 28.61
C GLN A 211 3.32 -19.81 29.62
N LEU A 212 3.93 -20.97 29.84
CA LEU A 212 3.52 -21.92 30.87
C LEU A 212 3.64 -21.31 32.28
N CYS A 213 4.70 -20.55 32.59
CA CYS A 213 4.87 -19.88 33.87
C CYS A 213 3.99 -18.63 34.03
N LEU A 214 3.71 -17.92 32.93
CA LEU A 214 2.88 -16.71 32.90
C LEU A 214 1.37 -17.01 32.85
N GLY A 215 0.96 -18.24 32.50
CA GLY A 215 -0.44 -18.66 32.45
C GLY A 215 -1.25 -18.05 31.29
N THR A 216 -0.57 -17.42 30.33
CA THR A 216 -1.15 -16.76 29.14
C THR A 216 -1.80 -17.74 28.15
N ALA A 217 -1.40 -19.01 28.17
CA ALA A 217 -1.94 -20.07 27.33
C ALA A 217 -3.26 -20.69 27.84
N GLU A 218 -3.69 -20.32 29.06
CA GLU A 218 -4.92 -20.83 29.69
C GLU A 218 -6.15 -19.98 29.32
N THR A 219 -5.95 -18.77 28.80
CA THR A 219 -7.01 -17.84 28.38
C THR A 219 -7.26 -17.95 26.88
N ALA A 220 -8.50 -18.25 26.49
CA ALA A 220 -8.93 -18.42 25.09
C ALA A 220 -8.59 -17.20 24.19
N PRO A 221 -8.51 -17.36 22.85
CA PRO A 221 -8.05 -16.32 21.91
C PRO A 221 -8.97 -15.09 21.74
N HIS A 222 -10.12 -15.07 22.42
CA HIS A 222 -11.05 -13.94 22.39
C HIS A 222 -10.76 -13.06 23.60
N ASP A 223 -10.81 -11.73 23.42
CA ASP A 223 -10.60 -10.75 24.50
C ASP A 223 -11.57 -11.04 25.65
N ILE A 224 -11.08 -11.82 26.62
CA ILE A 224 -11.73 -12.24 27.86
C ILE A 224 -13.19 -12.70 27.64
N ASP A 225 -13.40 -14.01 27.52
CA ASP A 225 -14.75 -14.57 27.52
C ASP A 225 -15.47 -14.20 28.82
N PHE A 226 -16.38 -13.24 28.74
CA PHE A 226 -17.13 -12.72 29.87
C PHE A 226 -18.21 -13.74 30.22
N SER A 227 -17.86 -14.68 31.10
CA SER A 227 -18.84 -15.56 31.72
C SER A 227 -18.94 -15.25 33.22
N PRO A 228 -20.02 -14.60 33.68
CA PRO A 228 -20.29 -14.37 35.09
C PRO A 228 -20.47 -15.66 35.91
N ASP A 229 -20.69 -16.80 35.24
CA ASP A 229 -21.10 -18.06 35.85
C ASP A 229 -19.92 -19.03 36.09
N SER A 230 -18.70 -18.65 35.72
CA SER A 230 -17.50 -19.44 36.00
C SER A 230 -17.07 -19.19 37.46
N PRO A 231 -17.08 -20.19 38.35
CA PRO A 231 -16.76 -19.99 39.75
C PRO A 231 -15.31 -19.45 39.89
N PRO A 232 -15.05 -18.54 40.84
CA PRO A 232 -13.70 -18.14 41.20
C PRO A 232 -13.05 -19.27 41.98
N ASN A 233 -12.74 -20.39 41.31
CA ASN A 233 -11.76 -21.32 41.83
C ASN A 233 -10.44 -20.55 41.79
N GLY A 234 -10.09 -20.00 42.94
CA GLY A 234 -9.12 -18.93 43.09
C GLY A 234 -7.85 -19.17 42.29
N LEU A 235 -7.48 -18.17 41.49
CA LEU A 235 -6.12 -17.70 41.17
C LEU A 235 -4.96 -18.72 41.00
N GLU A 236 -5.21 -19.99 40.73
CA GLU A 236 -4.19 -21.02 40.43
C GLU A 236 -4.03 -21.20 38.92
N TYR A 237 -3.72 -20.10 38.22
CA TYR A 237 -3.32 -20.14 36.81
C TYR A 237 -1.81 -19.86 36.66
N GLY A 238 -1.20 -20.50 35.66
CA GLY A 238 0.24 -20.51 35.46
C GLY A 238 0.96 -21.55 36.34
N ALA A 239 2.12 -22.00 35.87
CA ALA A 239 2.85 -23.12 36.47
C ALA A 239 3.11 -22.99 37.97
N LEU A 240 3.49 -21.80 38.45
CA LEU A 240 3.89 -21.60 39.85
C LEU A 240 2.71 -21.66 40.82
N GLY A 241 1.55 -21.16 40.42
CA GLY A 241 0.33 -21.22 41.23
C GLY A 241 -0.22 -22.66 41.35
N ARG A 242 0.15 -23.54 40.42
CA ARG A 242 -0.24 -24.95 40.39
C ARG A 242 0.77 -25.90 41.05
N LEU A 243 1.90 -25.40 41.54
CA LEU A 243 2.87 -26.23 42.24
C LEU A 243 2.37 -26.57 43.65
N PRO A 244 2.59 -27.80 44.14
CA PRO A 244 2.23 -28.15 45.51
C PRO A 244 3.10 -27.39 46.52
N GLU A 245 2.55 -27.14 47.71
CA GLU A 245 3.26 -26.47 48.82
C GLU A 245 4.56 -27.17 49.24
N SER A 246 4.68 -28.47 48.95
CA SER A 246 5.92 -29.23 49.19
C SER A 246 7.10 -28.77 48.34
N LEU A 247 6.83 -28.09 47.20
CA LEU A 247 7.85 -27.57 46.28
C LEU A 247 8.00 -26.06 46.37
N LEU A 248 6.91 -25.29 46.47
CA LEU A 248 6.92 -23.83 46.54
C LEU A 248 6.01 -23.36 47.67
N THR A 249 6.55 -22.56 48.60
CA THR A 249 5.81 -22.05 49.77
C THR A 249 5.67 -20.54 49.71
N ASP A 250 4.76 -19.97 50.51
CA ASP A 250 4.64 -18.51 50.71
C ASP A 250 5.91 -17.84 51.26
N CYS A 251 6.89 -18.61 51.72
CA CYS A 251 8.17 -18.10 52.19
C CYS A 251 9.17 -17.85 51.04
N ASP A 252 8.90 -18.39 49.86
CA ASP A 252 9.80 -18.37 48.71
C ASP A 252 9.44 -17.25 47.73
N VAL A 253 10.47 -16.62 47.16
CA VAL A 253 10.34 -15.68 46.05
C VAL A 253 11.04 -16.25 44.81
N PRO A 254 10.30 -16.54 43.73
CA PRO A 254 10.89 -16.93 42.44
C PRO A 254 11.71 -15.80 41.81
N LEU A 255 12.95 -16.11 41.43
CA LEU A 255 13.88 -15.15 40.83
C LEU A 255 14.08 -15.37 39.34
N ALA A 256 14.32 -16.61 38.90
CA ALA A 256 14.53 -16.90 37.48
C ALA A 256 14.24 -18.37 37.13
N LEU A 257 13.83 -18.60 35.88
CA LEU A 257 13.78 -19.90 35.24
C LEU A 257 15.14 -20.21 34.61
N ILE A 258 15.67 -21.41 34.82
CA ILE A 258 16.96 -21.86 34.31
C ILE A 258 16.73 -23.16 33.56
N TYR A 259 17.05 -23.19 32.26
CA TYR A 259 17.05 -24.44 31.51
C TYR A 259 18.46 -25.01 31.45
N TRP A 260 18.59 -26.27 31.91
CA TRP A 260 19.85 -26.95 32.08
C TRP A 260 19.89 -28.21 31.21
N THR A 261 20.99 -28.43 30.49
CA THR A 261 21.30 -29.68 29.76
C THR A 261 22.57 -30.36 30.26
N ALA A 262 22.89 -31.57 29.77
CA ALA A 262 24.16 -32.24 30.10
C ALA A 262 25.40 -31.37 29.81
N ASP A 263 25.32 -30.44 28.85
CA ASP A 263 26.40 -29.52 28.47
C ASP A 263 26.41 -28.21 29.28
N GLY A 264 25.54 -28.07 30.28
CA GLY A 264 25.41 -26.87 31.11
C GLY A 264 24.11 -26.08 30.90
N ILE A 265 24.06 -24.89 31.49
CA ILE A 265 22.95 -23.92 31.38
C ILE A 265 22.84 -23.45 29.93
N ARG A 266 21.63 -23.61 29.35
CA ARG A 266 21.33 -23.13 27.99
C ARG A 266 20.80 -21.71 27.98
N PHE A 267 19.86 -21.40 28.87
CA PHE A 267 19.37 -20.04 29.04
C PHE A 267 18.84 -19.83 30.47
N ILE A 268 18.79 -18.55 30.85
CA ILE A 268 18.09 -18.07 32.04
C ILE A 268 17.01 -17.10 31.58
N ASP A 269 15.78 -17.30 32.04
CA ASP A 269 14.65 -16.43 31.79
C ASP A 269 14.07 -15.91 33.11
N THR A 270 14.40 -14.68 33.44
CA THR A 270 14.00 -14.04 34.71
C THR A 270 12.49 -13.71 34.69
N TRP A 271 12.00 -13.15 33.58
CA TRP A 271 10.65 -12.61 33.47
C TRP A 271 9.56 -13.67 33.38
N SER A 272 9.91 -14.92 33.08
CA SER A 272 8.97 -16.04 33.14
C SER A 272 8.36 -16.23 34.54
N VAL A 273 9.12 -15.97 35.61
CA VAL A 273 8.71 -16.25 37.01
C VAL A 273 8.76 -15.03 37.93
N ARG A 274 9.57 -14.02 37.61
CA ARG A 274 9.71 -12.81 38.42
C ARG A 274 8.53 -11.85 38.23
N ARG A 275 7.97 -11.33 39.32
CA ARG A 275 6.90 -10.32 39.31
C ARG A 275 7.25 -9.16 40.24
N ARG A 276 6.72 -7.97 39.95
CA ARG A 276 6.65 -6.88 40.93
C ARG A 276 5.61 -7.23 42.02
N PRO A 277 5.75 -6.74 43.26
CA PRO A 277 4.71 -6.85 44.28
C PRO A 277 3.37 -6.32 43.77
N VAL A 278 2.31 -7.09 44.03
CA VAL A 278 0.94 -6.75 43.65
C VAL A 278 0.05 -6.85 44.89
N THR A 279 -0.63 -5.76 45.20
CA THR A 279 -1.60 -5.72 46.31
C THR A 279 -2.72 -6.74 46.06
N PRO A 280 -3.04 -7.61 47.02
CA PRO A 280 -4.13 -8.58 46.88
C PRO A 280 -5.46 -7.89 46.54
N ALA A 281 -6.20 -8.44 45.58
CA ALA A 281 -7.50 -7.89 45.17
C ALA A 281 -8.55 -8.07 46.29
N PRO A 282 -9.32 -7.03 46.66
CA PRO A 282 -10.35 -7.14 47.70
C PRO A 282 -11.61 -7.88 47.25
N ALA A 283 -11.84 -8.01 45.94
CA ALA A 283 -12.98 -8.70 45.35
C ALA A 283 -12.52 -9.97 44.63
N ALA A 284 -12.86 -11.14 45.18
CA ALA A 284 -12.46 -12.45 44.65
C ALA A 284 -13.27 -12.89 43.42
N ASP A 285 -14.32 -12.15 43.06
CA ASP A 285 -15.34 -12.59 42.10
C ASP A 285 -14.92 -12.37 40.63
N TRP A 286 -13.88 -11.57 40.35
CA TRP A 286 -13.45 -11.22 38.98
C TRP A 286 -11.92 -11.25 38.76
N PRO A 287 -11.24 -12.36 39.09
CA PRO A 287 -9.78 -12.42 39.19
C PRO A 287 -9.02 -12.24 37.88
N THR A 288 -9.66 -12.41 36.72
CA THR A 288 -9.01 -12.25 35.41
C THR A 288 -9.21 -10.87 34.78
N LEU A 289 -10.19 -10.09 35.26
CA LEU A 289 -10.58 -8.78 34.70
C LEU A 289 -10.11 -7.60 35.53
N LEU A 290 -10.21 -7.72 36.85
CA LEU A 290 -9.99 -6.60 37.79
C LEU A 290 -8.76 -6.81 38.68
N ASP A 291 -8.13 -7.98 38.62
CA ASP A 291 -6.97 -8.28 39.46
C ASP A 291 -5.72 -7.53 38.95
N PRO A 292 -5.06 -6.72 39.81
CA PRO A 292 -3.84 -6.01 39.46
C PRO A 292 -2.67 -6.95 39.09
N ARG A 293 -2.77 -8.26 39.38
CA ARG A 293 -1.81 -9.30 39.00
C ARG A 293 -1.62 -9.36 37.49
N PHE A 294 -2.70 -9.23 36.73
CA PHE A 294 -2.66 -9.30 35.27
C PHE A 294 -1.80 -8.19 34.66
N ALA A 295 -1.87 -6.96 35.20
CA ALA A 295 -1.02 -5.86 34.74
C ALA A 295 0.47 -6.11 35.00
N ALA A 296 0.82 -6.75 36.13
CA ALA A 296 2.20 -7.15 36.43
C ALA A 296 2.70 -8.29 35.53
N GLU A 297 1.80 -9.21 35.15
CA GLU A 297 2.12 -10.28 34.20
C GLU A 297 2.29 -9.76 32.77
N SER A 298 1.45 -8.83 32.31
CA SER A 298 1.62 -8.17 31.00
C SER A 298 2.95 -7.42 30.88
N GLU A 299 3.40 -6.77 31.95
CA GLU A 299 4.73 -6.16 32.00
C GLU A 299 5.83 -7.22 31.86
N ALA A 300 5.71 -8.33 32.59
CA ALA A 300 6.63 -9.44 32.50
C ALA A 300 6.65 -10.10 31.11
N VAL A 301 5.50 -10.24 30.42
CA VAL A 301 5.41 -10.73 29.04
C VAL A 301 6.19 -9.83 28.08
N LEU A 302 6.00 -8.51 28.19
CA LEU A 302 6.73 -7.54 27.34
C LEU A 302 8.25 -7.65 27.55
N LEU A 303 8.70 -7.74 28.82
CA LEU A 303 10.11 -7.82 29.15
C LEU A 303 10.74 -9.16 28.78
N GLN A 304 9.99 -10.25 28.94
CA GLN A 304 10.38 -11.59 28.50
C GLN A 304 10.61 -11.61 26.99
N PHE A 305 9.67 -11.06 26.21
CA PHE A 305 9.80 -10.93 24.77
C PHE A 305 10.99 -10.05 24.39
N ALA A 306 11.19 -8.91 25.05
CA ALA A 306 12.29 -8.01 24.77
C ALA A 306 13.66 -8.69 24.95
N ASP A 307 13.85 -9.43 26.05
CA ASP A 307 15.10 -10.17 26.30
C ASP A 307 15.30 -11.28 25.26
N GLN A 308 14.24 -12.04 24.96
CA GLN A 308 14.32 -13.12 23.98
C GLN A 308 14.63 -12.62 22.56
N ILE A 309 14.01 -11.51 22.14
CA ILE A 309 14.29 -10.88 20.84
C ILE A 309 15.69 -10.28 20.81
N ALA A 310 16.19 -9.74 21.92
CA ALA A 310 17.55 -9.24 22.01
C ALA A 310 18.58 -10.36 21.80
N ASP A 311 18.34 -11.53 22.40
CA ASP A 311 19.20 -12.71 22.20
C ASP A 311 19.15 -13.19 20.74
N LEU A 312 17.96 -13.29 20.14
CA LEU A 312 17.82 -13.65 18.72
C LEU A 312 18.54 -12.68 17.80
N ARG A 313 18.44 -11.37 18.05
CA ARG A 313 19.14 -10.35 17.25
C ARG A 313 20.67 -10.51 17.33
N ASN A 314 21.18 -10.94 18.48
CA ASN A 314 22.61 -11.11 18.69
C ASN A 314 23.14 -12.44 18.13
N ASP A 315 22.26 -13.36 17.72
CA ASP A 315 22.65 -14.62 17.07
C ASP A 315 22.89 -14.40 15.56
N PRO A 316 24.12 -14.63 15.05
CA PRO A 316 24.44 -14.45 13.64
C PRO A 316 23.66 -15.39 12.69
N ALA A 317 23.06 -16.46 13.20
CA ALA A 317 22.22 -17.35 12.41
C ALA A 317 20.83 -16.74 12.09
N VAL A 318 20.43 -15.70 12.82
CA VAL A 318 19.12 -15.06 12.68
C VAL A 318 19.24 -13.83 11.78
N GLY A 319 18.76 -13.95 10.54
CA GLY A 319 18.75 -12.86 9.56
C GLY A 319 17.45 -12.04 9.54
N ALA A 320 17.43 -10.97 8.74
CA ALA A 320 16.26 -10.09 8.56
C ALA A 320 15.00 -10.81 8.01
N GLY A 321 15.17 -11.99 7.39
CA GLY A 321 14.08 -12.84 6.90
C GLY A 321 13.53 -13.83 7.91
N ALA A 322 13.98 -13.79 9.18
CA ALA A 322 13.46 -14.63 10.24
C ALA A 322 11.94 -14.46 10.36
N ARG A 323 11.25 -15.57 10.63
CA ARG A 323 9.78 -15.64 10.68
C ARG A 323 9.37 -15.91 12.12
N VAL A 324 8.36 -15.20 12.62
CA VAL A 324 7.93 -15.31 14.02
C VAL A 324 7.56 -16.73 14.39
N GLU A 325 6.92 -17.46 13.48
CA GLU A 325 6.52 -18.85 13.69
C GLU A 325 7.71 -19.75 13.99
N ASP A 326 8.92 -19.46 13.49
CA ASP A 326 10.14 -20.25 13.69
C ASP A 326 10.74 -20.13 15.10
N TYR A 327 10.48 -19.01 15.79
CA TYR A 327 11.18 -18.68 17.01
C TYR A 327 10.26 -18.52 18.23
N LEU A 328 8.97 -18.24 18.02
CA LEU A 328 8.02 -17.95 19.09
C LEU A 328 6.75 -18.79 18.96
N THR A 329 6.22 -19.23 20.09
CA THR A 329 4.90 -19.88 20.17
C THR A 329 3.76 -18.88 20.27
N HIS A 330 3.98 -17.76 20.96
CA HIS A 330 3.02 -16.69 21.18
C HIS A 330 3.67 -15.32 20.92
N LEU A 331 2.86 -14.36 20.45
CA LEU A 331 3.27 -12.97 20.32
C LEU A 331 2.73 -12.16 21.50
N PRO A 332 3.52 -11.23 22.08
CA PRO A 332 3.01 -10.38 23.14
C PRO A 332 1.97 -9.41 22.57
N ALA A 333 1.09 -8.89 23.42
CA ALA A 333 0.17 -7.83 23.01
C ALA A 333 0.90 -6.55 22.58
N VAL A 334 2.04 -6.26 23.21
CA VAL A 334 2.93 -5.18 22.82
C VAL A 334 4.37 -5.68 22.88
N GLY A 335 5.19 -5.28 21.91
CA GLY A 335 6.60 -5.63 21.87
C GLY A 335 7.44 -4.59 21.14
N TYR A 336 8.70 -4.44 21.56
CA TYR A 336 9.69 -3.69 20.78
C TYR A 336 10.42 -4.67 19.86
N LEU A 337 10.27 -4.46 18.55
CA LEU A 337 10.96 -5.26 17.55
C LEU A 337 12.15 -4.44 16.99
N PRO A 338 13.40 -4.88 17.17
CA PRO A 338 14.56 -4.19 16.63
C PRO A 338 14.60 -4.32 15.11
N THR A 339 14.65 -3.19 14.41
CA THR A 339 14.75 -3.06 12.96
C THR A 339 16.11 -2.43 12.57
N GLY A 340 16.45 -2.39 11.27
CA GLY A 340 17.69 -1.75 10.79
C GLY A 340 18.74 -2.75 10.25
N PRO A 341 20.02 -2.34 10.10
CA PRO A 341 21.03 -3.09 9.34
C PRO A 341 21.26 -4.54 9.80
N ASN A 342 21.06 -4.80 11.10
CA ASN A 342 21.13 -6.13 11.72
C ASN A 342 19.83 -6.46 12.48
N GLY A 343 18.74 -5.78 12.14
CA GLY A 343 17.43 -5.97 12.77
C GLY A 343 16.54 -6.93 12.01
N LEU A 344 15.43 -7.31 12.63
CA LEU A 344 14.40 -8.16 12.04
C LEU A 344 13.54 -7.32 11.09
N GLY A 345 13.22 -7.83 9.91
CA GLY A 345 12.26 -7.18 9.01
C GLY A 345 10.85 -7.43 9.53
N TRP A 346 10.15 -6.39 10.01
CA TRP A 346 8.87 -6.57 10.71
C TRP A 346 7.80 -7.26 9.85
N GLN A 347 7.77 -7.01 8.53
CA GLN A 347 6.85 -7.67 7.60
C GLN A 347 7.15 -9.18 7.52
N SER A 348 8.42 -9.52 7.35
CA SER A 348 8.91 -10.88 7.26
C SER A 348 8.79 -11.63 8.58
N PHE A 349 9.00 -10.93 9.69
CA PHE A 349 8.90 -11.50 11.03
C PHE A 349 7.44 -11.77 11.38
N LEU A 350 6.56 -10.77 11.36
CA LEU A 350 5.16 -10.93 11.80
C LEU A 350 4.31 -11.79 10.84
N GLY A 351 4.66 -11.87 9.55
CA GLY A 351 3.99 -12.76 8.60
C GLY A 351 2.48 -12.51 8.50
N ALA A 352 1.67 -13.52 8.81
CA ALA A 352 0.20 -13.43 8.77
C ALA A 352 -0.37 -12.32 9.69
N HIS A 353 0.36 -11.92 10.73
CA HIS A 353 -0.05 -10.89 11.67
C HIS A 353 0.35 -9.46 11.22
N ALA A 354 1.13 -9.33 10.15
CA ALA A 354 1.69 -8.05 9.71
C ALA A 354 0.63 -7.15 9.04
N PRO A 355 0.62 -5.83 9.33
CA PRO A 355 -0.20 -4.88 8.59
C PRO A 355 0.38 -4.60 7.19
N SER A 356 -0.43 -4.00 6.31
CA SER A 356 0.03 -3.58 4.98
C SER A 356 1.08 -2.45 5.02
N SER A 357 1.07 -1.64 6.08
CA SER A 357 1.99 -0.53 6.27
C SER A 357 2.22 -0.25 7.76
N GLU A 358 3.39 0.30 8.07
CA GLU A 358 3.67 0.86 9.40
C GLU A 358 3.05 2.26 9.56
N THR A 359 2.77 2.65 10.80
CA THR A 359 2.18 3.94 11.16
C THR A 359 3.19 4.76 11.97
N PRO A 360 3.52 6.00 11.59
CA PRO A 360 4.38 6.84 12.41
C PRO A 360 3.68 7.21 13.73
N VAL A 361 4.41 7.21 14.84
CA VAL A 361 3.91 7.63 16.16
C VAL A 361 4.91 8.55 16.84
N ALA A 362 4.40 9.67 17.37
CA ALA A 362 5.22 10.58 18.16
C ALA A 362 5.67 9.90 19.45
N GLN A 363 6.93 10.13 19.85
CA GLN A 363 7.53 9.51 21.04
C GLN A 363 6.70 9.74 22.33
N GLY A 364 6.06 10.90 22.46
CA GLY A 364 5.21 11.23 23.62
C GLY A 364 3.93 10.39 23.74
N LEU A 365 3.47 9.77 22.64
CA LEU A 365 2.26 8.95 22.60
C LEU A 365 2.53 7.46 22.90
N VAL A 366 3.79 7.04 22.92
CA VAL A 366 4.16 5.63 23.17
C VAL A 366 3.61 5.15 24.52
N ARG A 367 3.60 6.01 25.55
CA ARG A 367 3.09 5.65 26.88
C ARG A 367 1.58 5.37 26.87
N SER A 368 0.79 6.13 26.11
CA SER A 368 -0.66 5.90 26.03
C SER A 368 -0.99 4.65 25.22
N VAL A 369 -0.23 4.41 24.15
CA VAL A 369 -0.32 3.16 23.37
C VAL A 369 -0.03 1.96 24.28
N LEU A 370 1.07 1.99 25.05
CA LEU A 370 1.42 0.92 25.99
C LEU A 370 0.34 0.72 27.05
N ALA A 371 -0.14 1.79 27.69
CA ALA A 371 -1.16 1.70 28.74
C ALA A 371 -2.47 1.05 28.25
N THR A 372 -2.83 1.27 26.98
CA THR A 372 -4.06 0.73 26.38
C THR A 372 -3.88 -0.70 25.89
N ALA A 373 -2.70 -1.05 25.38
CA ALA A 373 -2.48 -2.32 24.71
C ALA A 373 -1.85 -3.40 25.61
N LEU A 374 -1.10 -3.04 26.66
CA LEU A 374 -0.52 -4.00 27.60
C LEU A 374 -1.56 -4.95 28.23
N PRO A 375 -2.79 -4.52 28.56
CA PRO A 375 -3.79 -5.42 29.12
C PRO A 375 -4.43 -6.39 28.10
N ARG A 376 -3.95 -6.44 26.85
CA ARG A 376 -4.48 -7.39 25.85
C ARG A 376 -3.79 -8.75 26.03
N LEU A 377 -4.50 -9.85 25.73
CA LEU A 377 -3.93 -11.19 25.76
C LEU A 377 -2.94 -11.42 24.61
N ALA A 378 -1.95 -12.27 24.85
CA ALA A 378 -0.92 -12.69 23.89
C ALA A 378 -1.45 -13.80 22.96
N PRO A 379 -1.69 -13.54 21.67
CA PRO A 379 -2.21 -14.55 20.75
C PRO A 379 -1.13 -15.59 20.41
N ARG A 380 -1.58 -16.82 20.14
CA ARG A 380 -0.74 -17.85 19.54
C ARG A 380 -0.35 -17.44 18.13
N VAL A 381 0.89 -17.70 17.76
CA VAL A 381 1.39 -17.41 16.42
C VAL A 381 0.72 -18.32 15.39
N VAL A 382 0.18 -17.71 14.32
CA VAL A 382 -0.37 -18.41 13.17
C VAL A 382 0.68 -18.45 12.06
N PRO A 383 1.13 -19.64 11.61
CA PRO A 383 2.09 -19.73 10.52
C PRO A 383 1.54 -19.11 9.24
N ARG A 384 2.39 -18.41 8.48
CA ARG A 384 1.97 -17.66 7.28
C ARG A 384 1.24 -18.51 6.24
N ASP A 385 1.67 -19.75 6.10
CA ASP A 385 1.18 -20.67 5.07
C ASP A 385 0.10 -21.63 5.60
N ALA A 386 -0.39 -21.40 6.84
CA ALA A 386 -1.43 -22.23 7.44
C ALA A 386 -2.82 -21.93 6.85
N PRO A 387 -3.70 -22.95 6.72
CA PRO A 387 -5.11 -22.73 6.42
C PRO A 387 -5.74 -21.85 7.52
N GLY A 388 -6.24 -20.66 7.18
CA GLY A 388 -6.76 -19.67 8.14
C GLY A 388 -5.81 -18.53 8.50
N ALA A 389 -4.66 -18.38 7.82
CA ALA A 389 -3.76 -17.24 8.00
C ALA A 389 -4.44 -15.87 7.78
N ALA A 390 -5.52 -15.82 6.99
CA ALA A 390 -6.33 -14.61 6.81
C ALA A 390 -7.11 -14.18 8.07
N ASP A 391 -7.35 -15.12 8.99
CA ASP A 391 -8.06 -14.88 10.26
C ASP A 391 -7.09 -14.64 11.42
N ALA A 392 -5.78 -14.53 11.14
CA ALA A 392 -4.77 -14.24 12.14
C ALA A 392 -5.03 -12.88 12.80
N THR A 393 -4.81 -12.80 14.12
CA THR A 393 -5.00 -11.55 14.87
C THR A 393 -4.10 -10.44 14.31
N PRO A 394 -4.65 -9.31 13.84
CA PRO A 394 -3.84 -8.28 13.21
C PRO A 394 -3.01 -7.50 14.23
N TYR A 395 -1.81 -7.10 13.83
CA TYR A 395 -0.97 -6.17 14.58
C TYR A 395 -0.87 -4.82 13.85
N LEU A 396 -0.78 -3.75 14.64
CA LEU A 396 -0.30 -2.46 14.22
C LEU A 396 1.22 -2.41 14.42
N VAL A 397 1.91 -1.79 13.47
CA VAL A 397 3.36 -1.56 13.57
C VAL A 397 3.59 -0.07 13.62
N TYR A 398 3.99 0.42 14.79
CA TYR A 398 4.26 1.82 15.01
C TYR A 398 5.75 2.12 14.84
N ARG A 399 6.08 3.05 13.94
CA ARG A 399 7.43 3.62 13.85
C ARG A 399 7.51 4.85 14.74
N ILE A 400 8.33 4.77 15.79
CA ILE A 400 8.50 5.89 16.72
C ILE A 400 9.35 6.96 16.03
N ASP A 401 8.87 8.20 16.02
CA ASP A 401 9.58 9.32 15.38
C ASP A 401 11.02 9.44 15.90
N GLY A 402 11.98 9.58 14.98
CA GLY A 402 13.40 9.65 15.29
C GLY A 402 14.07 8.30 15.59
N ARG A 403 13.35 7.18 15.53
CA ARG A 403 13.89 5.82 15.69
C ARG A 403 13.72 5.01 14.40
N THR A 404 14.84 4.55 13.85
CA THR A 404 14.88 3.66 12.68
C THR A 404 15.29 2.24 13.06
N ASP A 405 15.83 2.08 14.27
CA ASP A 405 16.39 0.87 14.83
C ASP A 405 15.37 -0.02 15.56
N HIS A 406 14.14 0.47 15.78
CA HIS A 406 13.06 -0.30 16.40
C HIS A 406 11.69 0.11 15.84
N VAL A 407 10.75 -0.83 15.86
CA VAL A 407 9.31 -0.57 15.74
C VAL A 407 8.58 -1.12 16.96
N LEU A 408 7.48 -0.48 17.33
CA LEU A 408 6.59 -0.97 18.37
C LEU A 408 5.49 -1.79 17.70
N ILE A 409 5.44 -3.09 17.97
CA ILE A 409 4.36 -3.96 17.51
C ILE A 409 3.26 -3.96 18.56
N VAL A 410 2.02 -3.76 18.13
CA VAL A 410 0.86 -3.67 19.02
C VAL A 410 -0.27 -4.50 18.44
N ARG A 411 -0.70 -5.53 19.15
CA ARG A 411 -1.87 -6.33 18.78
C ARG A 411 -3.07 -5.41 18.65
N SER A 412 -3.79 -5.41 17.52
CA SER A 412 -5.03 -4.64 17.38
C SER A 412 -6.14 -5.17 18.31
N GLY A 413 -7.01 -4.28 18.80
CA GLY A 413 -8.14 -4.64 19.66
C GLY A 413 -9.49 -4.22 19.04
N LEU A 414 -10.58 -4.88 19.47
CA LEU A 414 -11.95 -4.60 19.00
C LEU A 414 -12.50 -3.21 19.43
N ALA A 415 -11.77 -2.44 20.24
CA ALA A 415 -12.20 -1.19 20.86
C ALA A 415 -11.30 0.03 20.52
N GLU A 416 -10.72 0.10 19.32
CA GLU A 416 -9.92 1.27 18.92
C GLU A 416 -10.77 2.41 18.34
N VAL A 417 -10.62 3.61 18.92
CA VAL A 417 -11.19 4.88 18.45
C VAL A 417 -10.53 5.25 17.12
N VAL A 418 -11.31 5.32 16.06
CA VAL A 418 -10.84 5.61 14.70
C VAL A 418 -11.12 7.07 14.34
N ALA A 419 -10.49 7.61 13.29
CA ALA A 419 -10.55 9.03 12.92
C ALA A 419 -11.98 9.63 12.75
N ARG A 420 -13.00 8.77 12.60
CA ARG A 420 -14.41 9.17 12.57
C ARG A 420 -14.93 9.67 13.92
N ASP A 421 -14.28 9.31 15.02
CA ASP A 421 -14.72 9.57 16.40
C ASP A 421 -14.04 10.81 17.01
N VAL A 422 -13.14 11.48 16.27
CA VAL A 422 -12.33 12.63 16.73
C VAL A 422 -12.93 13.96 16.25
N HIS A 423 -13.21 14.86 17.20
CA HIS A 423 -13.71 16.22 16.96
C HIS A 423 -12.73 17.06 16.12
N PHE A 424 -13.24 17.78 15.12
CA PHE A 424 -12.47 18.68 14.25
C PHE A 424 -12.93 20.13 14.43
N ASP A 425 -12.00 21.01 14.82
CA ASP A 425 -12.24 22.45 14.88
C ASP A 425 -12.13 23.06 13.48
N ASN A 426 -13.28 23.51 12.99
CA ASN A 426 -13.46 23.96 11.64
C ASN A 426 -13.51 25.50 11.52
N ALA A 427 -13.18 26.24 12.58
CA ALA A 427 -13.22 27.70 12.58
C ALA A 427 -12.25 28.34 11.58
N GLY A 428 -11.07 27.72 11.37
CA GLY A 428 -10.06 28.20 10.43
C GLY A 428 -10.29 27.76 8.98
N CYS A 429 -10.72 26.51 8.77
CA CYS A 429 -10.85 25.92 7.44
C CYS A 429 -12.21 26.15 6.77
N GLN A 430 -13.26 26.45 7.56
CA GLN A 430 -14.61 26.78 7.10
C GLN A 430 -15.20 25.72 6.13
N LEU A 431 -14.95 24.44 6.38
CA LEU A 431 -15.41 23.30 5.57
C LEU A 431 -16.91 23.02 5.85
N PRO A 432 -17.86 23.23 4.91
CA PRO A 432 -19.29 23.17 5.23
C PRO A 432 -19.72 21.78 5.76
N GLY A 433 -20.33 21.72 6.95
CA GLY A 433 -20.88 20.48 7.52
C GLY A 433 -19.85 19.46 8.03
N VAL A 434 -18.56 19.82 8.06
CA VAL A 434 -17.50 18.95 8.58
C VAL A 434 -17.26 19.21 10.07
N HIS A 435 -17.35 18.15 10.87
CA HIS A 435 -17.22 18.20 12.33
C HIS A 435 -16.23 17.15 12.89
N THR A 436 -15.68 16.29 12.03
CA THR A 436 -14.71 15.25 12.40
C THR A 436 -13.48 15.30 11.50
N VAL A 437 -12.36 14.76 11.99
CA VAL A 437 -11.08 14.76 11.25
C VAL A 437 -11.19 13.91 9.98
N GLN A 438 -11.90 12.78 10.03
CA GLN A 438 -12.20 12.01 8.82
C GLN A 438 -13.00 12.82 7.81
N GLY A 439 -14.01 13.56 8.25
CA GLY A 439 -14.78 14.43 7.35
C GLY A 439 -13.93 15.52 6.68
N ALA A 440 -12.92 16.03 7.38
CA ALA A 440 -12.00 17.03 6.83
C ALA A 440 -11.03 16.43 5.80
N LEU A 441 -10.52 15.22 6.06
CA LEU A 441 -9.69 14.46 5.12
C LEU A 441 -10.48 14.08 3.86
N ASP A 442 -11.73 13.67 4.01
CA ASP A 442 -12.61 13.35 2.89
C ASP A 442 -12.86 14.60 2.01
N ASP A 443 -13.10 15.76 2.62
CA ASP A 443 -13.24 17.04 1.92
C ASP A 443 -11.93 17.47 1.22
N LEU A 444 -10.78 17.28 1.86
CA LEU A 444 -9.45 17.55 1.28
C LEU A 444 -9.11 16.61 0.11
N CYS A 445 -9.43 15.32 0.21
CA CYS A 445 -9.28 14.36 -0.88
C CYS A 445 -10.18 14.69 -2.06
N GLN A 446 -11.37 15.26 -1.82
CA GLN A 446 -12.19 15.83 -2.88
C GLN A 446 -11.54 17.07 -3.52
N ARG A 447 -10.83 17.90 -2.75
CA ARG A 447 -10.11 19.11 -3.23
C ARG A 447 -8.79 18.83 -3.96
N LEU A 448 -8.07 17.75 -3.65
CA LEU A 448 -6.84 17.32 -4.37
C LEU A 448 -7.07 16.97 -5.85
N ARG A 449 -8.33 16.94 -6.30
CA ARG A 449 -8.74 16.90 -7.72
C ARG A 449 -8.73 18.28 -8.41
N GLY A 450 -8.26 19.34 -7.74
CA GLY A 450 -8.65 20.73 -8.05
C GLY A 450 -7.57 21.77 -8.40
N CYS A 451 -6.30 21.46 -8.68
CA CYS A 451 -5.35 22.49 -9.15
C CYS A 451 -4.62 22.10 -10.44
N CYS A 452 -5.16 22.57 -11.57
CA CYS A 452 -4.57 22.66 -12.92
C CYS A 452 -4.50 21.40 -13.79
N THR A 453 -4.62 20.17 -13.30
CA THR A 453 -4.81 19.00 -14.19
C THR A 453 -5.72 17.97 -13.54
N LEU A 454 -6.82 17.65 -14.21
CA LEU A 454 -7.73 16.59 -13.82
C LEU A 454 -7.11 15.24 -14.22
N VAL A 455 -6.65 14.45 -13.24
CA VAL A 455 -6.09 13.12 -13.46
C VAL A 455 -7.18 12.06 -13.42
N ILE A 456 -7.26 11.24 -14.46
CA ILE A 456 -8.33 10.27 -14.68
C ILE A 456 -7.75 8.84 -14.67
N ALA A 457 -8.06 8.08 -13.61
CA ALA A 457 -7.67 6.69 -13.44
C ALA A 457 -8.75 5.70 -13.95
N PRO A 458 -8.37 4.53 -14.50
CA PRO A 458 -9.33 3.51 -14.94
C PRO A 458 -10.07 2.85 -13.75
N GLY A 459 -11.30 2.38 -13.98
CA GLY A 459 -12.09 1.61 -13.00
C GLY A 459 -12.89 2.39 -11.96
N GLY A 460 -12.65 3.70 -11.79
CA GLY A 460 -13.46 4.58 -10.91
C GLY A 460 -14.62 5.30 -11.63
N ASN A 461 -15.35 6.17 -10.90
CA ASN A 461 -16.37 7.09 -11.46
C ASN A 461 -15.74 8.28 -12.22
N TRP A 462 -14.76 8.01 -13.09
CA TRP A 462 -13.99 9.04 -13.77
C TRP A 462 -14.83 9.90 -14.72
N ARG A 463 -15.94 9.36 -15.25
CA ARG A 463 -16.82 10.09 -16.16
C ARG A 463 -17.49 11.29 -15.48
N GLN A 464 -17.96 11.10 -14.25
CA GLN A 464 -18.61 12.16 -13.48
C GLN A 464 -17.66 13.34 -13.24
N ALA A 465 -16.36 13.09 -13.09
CA ALA A 465 -15.38 14.14 -12.89
C ALA A 465 -15.19 15.02 -14.15
N ILE A 466 -15.35 14.44 -15.34
CA ILE A 466 -15.30 15.19 -16.61
C ILE A 466 -16.63 15.92 -16.86
N ASP A 467 -17.76 15.29 -16.57
CA ASP A 467 -19.09 15.91 -16.75
C ASP A 467 -19.33 17.09 -15.79
N ALA A 468 -18.54 17.21 -14.71
CA ALA A 468 -18.58 18.34 -13.78
C ALA A 468 -17.87 19.61 -14.30
N LEU A 469 -17.13 19.53 -15.41
CA LEU A 469 -16.44 20.67 -16.00
C LEU A 469 -17.45 21.62 -16.68
N ALA A 470 -17.25 22.92 -16.53
CA ALA A 470 -18.19 23.94 -17.02
C ALA A 470 -17.65 24.67 -18.27
N PRO A 471 -18.51 25.04 -19.22
CA PRO A 471 -18.14 25.92 -20.34
C PRO A 471 -17.47 27.21 -19.86
N GLY A 472 -16.57 27.76 -20.67
CA GLY A 472 -15.75 28.94 -20.38
C GLY A 472 -14.47 28.67 -19.59
N GLN A 473 -14.26 27.46 -19.08
CA GLN A 473 -13.04 27.09 -18.33
C GLN A 473 -11.88 26.70 -19.25
N ASP A 474 -10.65 26.98 -18.80
CA ASP A 474 -9.44 26.37 -19.32
C ASP A 474 -9.20 25.05 -18.59
N VAL A 475 -9.01 23.95 -19.32
CA VAL A 475 -8.93 22.61 -18.73
C VAL A 475 -7.73 21.83 -19.26
N SER A 476 -7.06 21.12 -18.36
CA SER A 476 -6.02 20.14 -18.68
C SER A 476 -6.42 18.82 -18.06
N ILE A 477 -6.59 17.78 -18.88
CA ILE A 477 -7.06 16.45 -18.48
C ILE A 477 -5.97 15.45 -18.83
N CYS A 478 -5.53 14.67 -17.84
CA CYS A 478 -4.54 13.63 -18.00
C CYS A 478 -5.16 12.27 -17.69
N PHE A 479 -5.29 11.42 -18.71
CA PHE A 479 -5.71 10.04 -18.55
C PHE A 479 -4.51 9.17 -18.17
N GLU A 480 -4.63 8.40 -17.08
CA GLU A 480 -3.64 7.39 -16.74
C GLU A 480 -3.60 6.28 -17.80
N VAL A 481 -2.57 5.43 -17.73
CA VAL A 481 -2.48 4.23 -18.56
C VAL A 481 -3.60 3.28 -18.14
N GLY A 482 -4.43 2.85 -19.10
CA GLY A 482 -5.62 2.08 -18.78
C GLY A 482 -6.62 2.00 -19.93
N HIS A 483 -7.66 1.19 -19.74
CA HIS A 483 -8.77 1.07 -20.67
C HIS A 483 -10.01 1.80 -20.12
N PHE A 484 -10.48 2.79 -20.86
CA PHE A 484 -11.65 3.60 -20.56
C PHE A 484 -12.76 3.28 -21.56
N VAL A 485 -13.75 2.53 -21.09
CA VAL A 485 -14.92 2.19 -21.90
C VAL A 485 -15.94 3.32 -21.79
N LEU A 486 -16.22 3.97 -22.91
CA LEU A 486 -17.18 5.05 -23.06
C LEU A 486 -18.54 4.47 -23.48
N THR A 487 -19.62 4.91 -22.82
CA THR A 487 -21.00 4.67 -23.28
C THR A 487 -21.51 5.83 -24.14
N GLU A 488 -21.08 7.05 -23.83
CA GLU A 488 -21.36 8.28 -24.60
C GLU A 488 -20.06 9.04 -24.90
N PRO A 489 -20.02 9.84 -25.99
CA PRO A 489 -18.86 10.64 -26.33
C PRO A 489 -18.48 11.60 -25.19
N LEU A 490 -17.18 11.84 -25.02
CA LEU A 490 -16.67 12.93 -24.18
C LEU A 490 -16.79 14.23 -24.97
N ARG A 491 -17.73 15.09 -24.58
CA ARG A 491 -18.04 16.34 -25.29
C ARG A 491 -17.56 17.54 -24.48
N PHE A 492 -16.79 18.40 -25.13
CA PHE A 492 -16.30 19.66 -24.59
C PHE A 492 -16.85 20.79 -25.47
N THR A 493 -17.91 21.45 -25.02
CA THR A 493 -18.58 22.53 -25.77
C THR A 493 -18.42 23.87 -25.05
N GLY A 494 -17.93 24.89 -25.76
CA GLY A 494 -17.82 26.27 -25.26
C GLY A 494 -16.73 26.49 -24.22
N PHE A 495 -15.68 25.66 -24.18
CA PHE A 495 -14.55 25.80 -23.26
C PHE A 495 -13.53 26.85 -23.74
N GLY A 496 -12.64 27.29 -22.86
CA GLY A 496 -11.47 28.10 -23.24
C GLY A 496 -10.42 27.24 -23.92
N HIS A 497 -9.27 27.06 -23.27
CA HIS A 497 -8.17 26.23 -23.74
C HIS A 497 -8.28 24.80 -23.20
N VAL A 498 -8.49 23.82 -24.08
CA VAL A 498 -8.66 22.41 -23.73
C VAL A 498 -7.40 21.62 -24.09
N LYS A 499 -6.78 20.99 -23.09
CA LYS A 499 -5.70 20.02 -23.25
C LYS A 499 -6.15 18.65 -22.76
N VAL A 500 -6.02 17.62 -23.59
CA VAL A 500 -6.22 16.23 -23.21
C VAL A 500 -4.96 15.44 -23.54
N CYS A 501 -4.38 14.76 -22.56
CA CYS A 501 -3.21 13.90 -22.75
C CYS A 501 -3.37 12.54 -22.07
N GLY A 502 -2.57 11.56 -22.51
CA GLY A 502 -2.47 10.25 -21.89
C GLY A 502 -1.06 9.67 -21.87
N GLY A 503 -0.95 8.38 -21.58
CA GLY A 503 0.30 7.61 -21.57
C GLY A 503 0.64 6.92 -22.90
N GLY A 504 0.26 7.52 -24.03
CA GLY A 504 0.43 6.95 -25.38
C GLY A 504 -0.62 5.88 -25.72
N PRO A 505 -0.27 4.86 -26.54
CA PRO A 505 -1.17 3.76 -26.86
C PRO A 505 -1.66 2.94 -25.65
N GLY A 506 -1.01 3.08 -24.48
CA GLY A 506 -1.44 2.47 -23.22
C GLY A 506 -2.74 3.07 -22.66
N THR A 507 -3.03 4.34 -22.98
CA THR A 507 -4.31 4.98 -22.68
C THR A 507 -5.28 4.70 -23.82
N ARG A 508 -6.34 3.93 -23.55
CA ARG A 508 -7.30 3.45 -24.55
C ARG A 508 -8.71 3.91 -24.23
N LEU A 509 -9.25 4.83 -25.04
CA LEU A 509 -10.66 5.23 -25.02
C LEU A 509 -11.44 4.36 -26.02
N THR A 510 -12.49 3.67 -25.61
CA THR A 510 -13.28 2.83 -26.53
C THR A 510 -14.76 3.10 -26.39
N ILE A 511 -15.42 3.48 -27.48
CA ILE A 511 -16.87 3.61 -27.55
C ILE A 511 -17.42 2.62 -28.57
N ALA A 512 -18.24 1.65 -28.13
CA ALA A 512 -18.67 0.56 -29.00
C ALA A 512 -19.81 0.97 -29.96
N ASN A 513 -20.77 1.77 -29.48
CA ASN A 513 -22.06 1.99 -30.16
C ASN A 513 -22.25 3.43 -30.67
N ARG A 514 -21.16 4.18 -30.88
CA ARG A 514 -21.16 5.57 -31.38
C ARG A 514 -20.00 5.80 -32.33
N GLU A 515 -20.06 6.91 -33.07
CA GLU A 515 -19.07 7.30 -34.09
C GLU A 515 -17.89 8.13 -33.55
N SER A 516 -18.08 8.79 -32.40
CA SER A 516 -17.09 9.69 -31.81
C SER A 516 -16.82 9.34 -30.36
N ALA A 517 -15.54 9.24 -29.99
CA ALA A 517 -15.10 9.10 -28.61
C ALA A 517 -14.88 10.48 -27.96
N LEU A 518 -14.34 11.44 -28.71
CA LEU A 518 -14.01 12.79 -28.27
C LEU A 518 -14.65 13.81 -29.22
N ILE A 519 -15.37 14.78 -28.67
CA ILE A 519 -15.98 15.87 -29.44
C ILE A 519 -15.64 17.21 -28.76
N PHE A 520 -15.09 18.14 -29.52
CA PHE A 520 -14.79 19.50 -29.10
C PHE A 520 -15.58 20.47 -29.98
N GLU A 521 -16.26 21.44 -29.38
CA GLU A 521 -17.14 22.39 -30.04
C GLU A 521 -16.95 23.78 -29.44
N ASP A 522 -16.80 24.79 -30.29
CA ASP A 522 -16.74 26.21 -29.87
C ASP A 522 -15.68 26.46 -28.77
N CYS A 523 -14.59 25.69 -28.76
CA CYS A 523 -13.49 25.87 -27.81
C CYS A 523 -12.46 26.87 -28.34
N ALA A 524 -11.87 27.71 -27.47
CA ALA A 524 -10.84 28.67 -27.88
C ALA A 524 -9.59 27.99 -28.47
N SER A 525 -9.18 26.84 -27.90
CA SER A 525 -8.20 25.95 -28.54
C SER A 525 -8.31 24.52 -28.05
N VAL A 526 -7.91 23.56 -28.88
CA VAL A 526 -7.88 22.12 -28.56
C VAL A 526 -6.49 21.55 -28.81
N ARG A 527 -5.92 20.89 -27.80
CA ARG A 527 -4.73 20.06 -27.94
C ARG A 527 -5.00 18.65 -27.41
N VAL A 528 -4.81 17.66 -28.26
CA VAL A 528 -4.91 16.24 -27.88
C VAL A 528 -3.61 15.52 -28.20
N SER A 529 -3.04 14.84 -27.21
CA SER A 529 -1.81 14.07 -27.41
C SER A 529 -1.74 12.75 -26.66
N ASP A 530 -0.91 11.84 -27.17
CA ASP A 530 -0.44 10.66 -26.44
C ASP A 530 -1.59 9.77 -25.92
N LEU A 531 -2.56 9.44 -26.77
CA LEU A 531 -3.66 8.53 -26.41
C LEU A 531 -4.15 7.74 -27.61
N SER A 532 -4.91 6.68 -27.35
CA SER A 532 -5.64 5.95 -28.38
C SER A 532 -7.15 6.01 -28.15
N ALA A 533 -7.90 6.16 -29.23
CA ALA A 533 -9.35 6.18 -29.21
C ALA A 533 -9.94 5.31 -30.32
N GLN A 534 -11.01 4.60 -30.01
CA GLN A 534 -11.74 3.73 -30.94
C GLN A 534 -13.24 3.99 -30.87
N ALA A 535 -13.87 4.15 -32.03
CA ALA A 535 -15.32 4.20 -32.19
C ALA A 535 -15.83 2.99 -32.99
N GLY A 536 -16.86 2.33 -32.47
CA GLY A 536 -17.36 1.04 -32.97
C GLY A 536 -18.58 1.15 -33.89
N THR A 537 -19.07 2.34 -34.18
CA THR A 537 -20.18 2.56 -35.12
C THR A 537 -19.79 3.55 -36.22
N ALA A 538 -20.25 3.29 -37.43
CA ALA A 538 -20.28 4.24 -38.54
C ALA A 538 -21.69 4.19 -39.13
N SER A 539 -22.46 5.24 -38.91
CA SER A 539 -23.88 5.33 -39.26
C SER A 539 -24.13 6.49 -40.22
N PRO A 540 -24.63 6.23 -41.44
CA PRO A 540 -25.01 7.32 -42.35
C PRO A 540 -26.15 8.16 -41.71
N PRO A 541 -26.24 9.47 -42.00
CA PRO A 541 -27.25 10.33 -41.38
C PRO A 541 -28.67 9.81 -41.61
N GLN A 542 -29.44 9.63 -40.52
CA GLN A 542 -30.89 9.40 -40.60
C GLN A 542 -31.62 10.76 -40.62
N GLY A 543 -32.21 11.11 -41.78
CA GLY A 543 -33.21 12.19 -41.90
C GLY A 543 -32.75 13.50 -42.57
N SER A 544 -33.67 14.12 -43.33
CA SER A 544 -33.49 15.42 -44.00
C SER A 544 -33.96 16.57 -43.10
N GLY A 545 -33.09 17.12 -42.26
CA GLY A 545 -33.43 18.22 -41.33
C GLY A 545 -32.26 19.15 -41.01
N ALA A 546 -32.56 20.33 -40.44
CA ALA A 546 -31.63 21.45 -40.21
C ALA A 546 -30.75 21.33 -38.95
N ASN A 547 -30.86 20.28 -38.15
CA ASN A 547 -30.00 20.01 -36.98
C ASN A 547 -28.78 19.13 -37.34
N ARG A 548 -28.05 19.50 -38.39
CA ARG A 548 -26.88 18.77 -38.90
C ARG A 548 -25.60 19.08 -38.14
N GLN A 549 -25.66 19.11 -36.82
CA GLN A 549 -24.55 19.65 -36.04
C GLN A 549 -23.32 18.71 -36.05
N PHE A 550 -23.45 17.38 -36.25
CA PHE A 550 -22.31 16.49 -36.61
C PHE A 550 -22.69 15.37 -37.59
N GLN A 551 -23.76 15.56 -38.36
CA GLN A 551 -24.35 14.49 -39.15
C GLN A 551 -23.80 14.44 -40.57
N SER A 552 -22.59 13.89 -40.67
CA SER A 552 -22.01 13.15 -41.80
C SER A 552 -20.50 13.21 -41.66
N LEU A 553 -19.84 12.06 -41.45
CA LEU A 553 -18.37 11.95 -41.32
C LEU A 553 -17.80 12.48 -40.00
N ALA A 554 -18.53 12.31 -38.90
CA ALA A 554 -17.98 12.60 -37.58
C ALA A 554 -16.75 11.73 -37.32
N GLY A 555 -15.74 12.32 -36.71
CA GLY A 555 -14.49 11.66 -36.38
C GLY A 555 -14.57 10.93 -35.04
N VAL A 556 -13.80 9.86 -34.87
CA VAL A 556 -13.48 9.30 -33.53
C VAL A 556 -13.05 10.42 -32.60
N LEU A 557 -12.24 11.35 -33.12
CA LEU A 557 -11.99 12.66 -32.57
C LEU A 557 -12.58 13.72 -33.52
N SER A 558 -13.50 14.53 -33.01
CA SER A 558 -14.12 15.63 -33.75
C SER A 558 -13.84 16.97 -33.08
N ALA A 559 -13.38 17.97 -33.83
CA ALA A 559 -13.24 19.35 -33.37
C ALA A 559 -13.99 20.30 -34.31
N ARG A 560 -14.92 21.07 -33.79
CA ARG A 560 -15.71 22.01 -34.58
C ARG A 560 -15.65 23.41 -34.01
N ASP A 561 -15.52 24.39 -34.89
CA ASP A 561 -15.54 25.81 -34.56
C ASP A 561 -14.49 26.18 -33.50
N CYS A 562 -13.38 25.42 -33.49
CA CYS A 562 -12.24 25.62 -32.62
C CYS A 562 -11.09 26.30 -33.40
N PRO A 563 -10.74 27.57 -33.16
CA PRO A 563 -9.79 28.30 -34.00
C PRO A 563 -8.38 27.73 -34.04
N SER A 564 -7.92 27.04 -32.98
CA SER A 564 -6.63 26.37 -32.94
C SER A 564 -6.80 24.90 -32.55
N VAL A 565 -6.49 23.98 -33.47
CA VAL A 565 -6.56 22.53 -33.26
C VAL A 565 -5.19 21.91 -33.50
N GLU A 566 -4.63 21.30 -32.46
CA GLU A 566 -3.35 20.55 -32.53
C GLU A 566 -3.55 19.12 -32.05
N ILE A 567 -3.39 18.17 -32.97
CA ILE A 567 -3.52 16.73 -32.69
C ILE A 567 -2.18 16.05 -32.95
N GLU A 568 -1.64 15.37 -31.95
CA GLU A 568 -0.29 14.83 -32.01
C GLU A 568 -0.17 13.43 -31.36
N ARG A 569 0.49 12.49 -32.05
CA ARG A 569 0.81 11.16 -31.50
C ARG A 569 -0.41 10.43 -30.92
N VAL A 570 -1.53 10.51 -31.63
CA VAL A 570 -2.75 9.76 -31.27
C VAL A 570 -3.00 8.60 -32.22
N ARG A 571 -3.62 7.54 -31.71
CA ARG A 571 -4.10 6.41 -32.50
C ARG A 571 -5.63 6.40 -32.56
N LEU A 572 -6.22 6.56 -33.74
CA LEU A 572 -7.66 6.69 -33.93
C LEU A 572 -8.20 5.57 -34.81
N ARG A 573 -9.24 4.86 -34.35
CA ARG A 573 -9.87 3.76 -35.10
C ARG A 573 -11.37 3.98 -35.28
N CYS A 574 -11.85 4.09 -36.51
CA CYS A 574 -13.27 4.19 -36.83
C CYS A 574 -13.82 2.89 -37.44
N ALA A 575 -15.12 2.64 -37.23
CA ALA A 575 -15.77 1.43 -37.72
C ALA A 575 -16.10 1.47 -39.23
N SER A 576 -16.29 0.30 -39.83
CA SER A 576 -16.71 0.15 -41.23
C SER A 576 -18.21 0.41 -41.41
N ALA A 577 -18.61 0.91 -42.58
CA ALA A 577 -20.00 0.99 -43.01
C ALA A 577 -20.14 0.89 -44.53
N VAL A 578 -21.33 0.53 -45.01
CA VAL A 578 -21.63 0.35 -46.45
C VAL A 578 -21.50 1.68 -47.23
N GLY A 579 -21.66 2.82 -46.55
CA GLY A 579 -21.44 4.15 -47.12
C GLY A 579 -20.55 5.02 -46.23
N ARG A 580 -20.08 6.14 -46.79
CA ARG A 580 -19.32 7.17 -46.06
C ARG A 580 -20.16 7.74 -44.93
N ALA A 581 -19.74 7.49 -43.70
CA ALA A 581 -20.49 7.83 -42.49
C ALA A 581 -19.60 8.40 -41.37
N ALA A 582 -18.37 7.90 -41.22
CA ALA A 582 -17.44 8.27 -40.15
C ALA A 582 -16.07 8.67 -40.69
N SER A 583 -15.27 9.32 -39.83
CA SER A 583 -13.83 9.50 -40.04
C SER A 583 -13.01 9.10 -38.80
N CYS A 584 -11.70 9.00 -38.91
CA CYS A 584 -10.84 8.89 -37.73
C CYS A 584 -10.72 10.26 -37.04
N LEU A 585 -10.37 11.30 -37.80
CA LEU A 585 -10.26 12.67 -37.35
C LEU A 585 -11.16 13.58 -38.19
N TYR A 586 -11.93 14.43 -37.51
CA TYR A 586 -12.80 15.43 -38.14
C TYR A 586 -12.53 16.80 -37.56
N VAL A 587 -12.15 17.76 -38.41
CA VAL A 587 -12.02 19.17 -38.03
C VAL A 587 -12.90 20.00 -38.95
N ARG A 588 -13.75 20.86 -38.40
CA ARG A 588 -14.66 21.71 -39.19
C ARG A 588 -14.82 23.10 -38.62
N HIS A 589 -14.87 24.11 -39.48
CA HIS A 589 -15.23 25.48 -39.10
C HIS A 589 -16.45 25.94 -39.91
N ASP A 590 -17.59 26.18 -39.27
CA ASP A 590 -18.73 26.80 -39.92
C ASP A 590 -18.52 28.30 -40.08
N THR A 591 -18.75 28.77 -41.30
CA THR A 591 -18.39 30.11 -41.75
C THR A 591 -19.27 31.18 -41.08
N ALA A 592 -18.86 31.66 -39.91
CA ALA A 592 -19.26 32.92 -39.28
C ALA A 592 -18.33 33.37 -38.12
N ALA A 593 -17.57 32.44 -37.49
CA ALA A 593 -16.81 32.72 -36.27
C ALA A 593 -15.27 32.67 -36.40
N GLY A 594 -14.72 32.38 -37.58
CA GLY A 594 -13.26 32.33 -37.82
C GLY A 594 -12.84 33.31 -38.91
N GLY A 595 -12.19 34.40 -38.54
CA GLY A 595 -11.40 35.21 -39.46
C GLY A 595 -10.23 34.40 -40.07
N PRO A 596 -9.41 35.01 -40.96
CA PRO A 596 -8.35 34.37 -41.75
C PRO A 596 -7.12 33.87 -40.94
N SER A 597 -7.34 33.26 -39.77
CA SER A 597 -6.27 32.88 -38.84
C SER A 597 -6.57 31.61 -38.03
N ASP A 598 -7.51 30.75 -38.46
CA ASP A 598 -7.65 29.43 -37.84
C ASP A 598 -6.50 28.50 -38.28
N ARG A 599 -6.09 27.63 -37.37
CA ARG A 599 -4.93 26.75 -37.54
C ARG A 599 -5.29 25.34 -37.14
N THR A 600 -5.15 24.43 -38.09
CA THR A 600 -5.28 22.99 -37.86
C THR A 600 -3.94 22.32 -38.14
N ARG A 601 -3.36 21.66 -37.13
CA ARG A 601 -2.15 20.86 -37.26
C ARG A 601 -2.38 19.43 -36.77
N VAL A 602 -2.07 18.46 -37.62
CA VAL A 602 -2.17 17.03 -37.32
C VAL A 602 -0.83 16.38 -37.63
N ARG A 603 -0.20 15.79 -36.60
CA ARG A 603 1.13 15.19 -36.76
C ARG A 603 1.35 13.87 -36.03
N GLY A 604 2.11 12.96 -36.64
CA GLY A 604 2.53 11.72 -35.98
C GLY A 604 1.37 10.81 -35.55
N CYS A 605 0.20 10.91 -36.19
CA CYS A 605 -0.99 10.15 -35.81
C CYS A 605 -1.12 8.86 -36.63
N GLU A 606 -1.72 7.81 -36.03
CA GLU A 606 -2.09 6.58 -36.73
C GLU A 606 -3.63 6.49 -36.83
N CYS A 607 -4.18 6.51 -38.04
CA CYS A 607 -5.60 6.40 -38.33
C CYS A 607 -5.91 5.03 -38.95
N LEU A 608 -6.65 4.20 -38.22
CA LEU A 608 -7.19 2.91 -38.66
C LEU A 608 -8.63 3.12 -39.14
N VAL A 609 -8.79 3.19 -40.45
CA VAL A 609 -10.01 3.64 -41.11
C VAL A 609 -10.88 2.44 -41.45
N GLY A 610 -12.14 2.44 -41.04
CA GLY A 610 -13.10 1.41 -41.46
C GLY A 610 -13.33 1.40 -42.97
N SER A 611 -13.78 0.26 -43.51
CA SER A 611 -14.13 0.12 -44.92
C SER A 611 -15.10 1.21 -45.37
N GLY A 612 -14.79 1.87 -46.49
CA GLY A 612 -15.57 2.97 -47.06
C GLY A 612 -15.51 4.30 -46.29
N GLN A 613 -14.78 4.40 -45.17
CA GLN A 613 -14.74 5.59 -44.32
C GLN A 613 -13.57 6.53 -44.63
N VAL A 614 -13.43 7.62 -43.87
CA VAL A 614 -12.42 8.66 -44.08
C VAL A 614 -11.35 8.62 -42.99
N GLY A 615 -10.08 8.84 -43.33
CA GLY A 615 -9.02 9.00 -42.33
C GLY A 615 -9.10 10.36 -41.64
N ILE A 616 -8.54 11.38 -42.27
CA ILE A 616 -8.48 12.74 -41.75
C ILE A 616 -9.32 13.63 -42.64
N LEU A 617 -10.32 14.31 -42.06
CA LEU A 617 -11.21 15.22 -42.75
C LEU A 617 -11.14 16.61 -42.12
N ALA A 618 -10.59 17.57 -42.85
CA ALA A 618 -10.57 18.98 -42.47
C ALA A 618 -11.50 19.77 -43.41
N VAL A 619 -12.42 20.55 -42.85
CA VAL A 619 -13.39 21.33 -43.63
C VAL A 619 -13.35 22.78 -43.19
N ASN A 620 -13.18 23.70 -44.14
CA ASN A 620 -13.09 25.14 -43.90
C ASN A 620 -11.89 25.59 -43.05
N ALA A 621 -10.77 24.86 -43.08
CA ALA A 621 -9.57 25.22 -42.34
C ALA A 621 -8.67 26.18 -43.16
N ASP A 622 -8.47 27.43 -42.71
CA ASP A 622 -7.67 28.41 -43.47
C ASP A 622 -6.20 27.99 -43.52
N ARG A 623 -5.60 27.63 -42.38
CA ARG A 623 -4.23 27.09 -42.31
C ARG A 623 -4.23 25.64 -41.85
N CYS A 624 -4.16 24.72 -42.80
CA CYS A 624 -4.19 23.27 -42.56
C CYS A 624 -2.82 22.63 -42.82
N GLN A 625 -2.25 21.96 -41.82
CA GLN A 625 -0.99 21.22 -41.90
C GLN A 625 -1.21 19.78 -41.42
N ILE A 626 -0.97 18.81 -42.30
CA ILE A 626 -1.13 17.38 -42.02
C ILE A 626 0.18 16.70 -42.40
N GLU A 627 0.95 16.27 -41.40
CA GLU A 627 2.33 15.78 -41.58
C GLU A 627 2.64 14.51 -40.80
N ASP A 628 3.49 13.63 -41.34
CA ASP A 628 3.99 12.43 -40.66
C ASP A 628 2.88 11.51 -40.10
N ASN A 629 1.73 11.41 -40.76
CA ASN A 629 0.63 10.54 -40.32
C ASN A 629 0.59 9.22 -41.10
N GLN A 630 0.15 8.17 -40.44
CA GLN A 630 -0.16 6.87 -41.05
C GLN A 630 -1.68 6.72 -41.14
N VAL A 631 -2.22 6.56 -42.34
CA VAL A 631 -3.66 6.36 -42.56
C VAL A 631 -3.86 5.09 -43.37
N ARG A 632 -4.52 4.09 -42.80
CA ARG A 632 -4.73 2.81 -43.46
C ARG A 632 -6.06 2.19 -43.12
N LEU A 633 -6.51 1.23 -43.94
CA LEU A 633 -7.65 0.40 -43.61
C LEU A 633 -7.42 -0.33 -42.27
N ASP A 634 -8.47 -0.40 -41.46
CA ASP A 634 -8.53 -1.23 -40.26
C ASP A 634 -8.67 -2.72 -40.66
N GLY A 635 -7.57 -3.29 -41.13
CA GLY A 635 -7.50 -4.64 -41.70
C GLY A 635 -6.68 -4.66 -42.97
N SER A 636 -7.03 -5.55 -43.91
CA SER A 636 -6.44 -5.59 -45.24
C SER A 636 -7.55 -5.74 -46.29
N PRO A 637 -7.43 -5.09 -47.45
CA PRO A 637 -8.44 -5.17 -48.50
C PRO A 637 -8.41 -6.56 -49.15
N GLY A 638 -9.59 -7.10 -49.45
CA GLY A 638 -9.72 -8.45 -50.00
C GLY A 638 -11.16 -8.84 -50.33
N PRO A 639 -11.42 -10.08 -50.75
CA PRO A 639 -12.78 -10.55 -51.03
C PRO A 639 -13.67 -10.41 -49.79
N GLY A 640 -14.61 -9.46 -49.81
CA GLY A 640 -15.54 -9.18 -48.71
C GLY A 640 -15.16 -8.01 -47.78
N THR A 641 -13.93 -7.47 -47.88
CA THR A 641 -13.51 -6.28 -47.12
C THR A 641 -13.14 -5.16 -48.09
N ALA A 642 -14.01 -4.17 -48.21
CA ALA A 642 -13.77 -3.03 -49.09
C ALA A 642 -12.63 -2.14 -48.54
N PRO A 643 -11.83 -1.50 -49.43
CA PRO A 643 -10.84 -0.52 -49.02
C PRO A 643 -11.48 0.65 -48.25
N ALA A 644 -10.65 1.38 -47.51
CA ALA A 644 -11.06 2.60 -46.86
C ALA A 644 -11.41 3.66 -47.93
N GLY A 645 -12.38 4.53 -47.66
CA GLY A 645 -12.96 5.43 -48.67
C GLY A 645 -12.02 6.56 -49.08
N GLN A 646 -11.48 7.31 -48.11
CA GLN A 646 -10.58 8.44 -48.36
C GLN A 646 -9.50 8.52 -47.28
N GLY A 647 -8.27 8.87 -47.64
CA GLY A 647 -7.16 9.03 -46.70
C GLY A 647 -7.21 10.38 -46.01
N ILE A 648 -6.85 11.43 -46.74
CA ILE A 648 -6.83 12.81 -46.25
C ILE A 648 -7.76 13.64 -47.14
N VAL A 649 -8.67 14.39 -46.53
CA VAL A 649 -9.60 15.27 -47.23
C VAL A 649 -9.51 16.66 -46.63
N VAL A 650 -9.23 17.65 -47.47
CA VAL A 650 -9.33 19.08 -47.12
C VAL A 650 -10.35 19.72 -48.05
N GLY A 651 -11.48 20.16 -47.51
CA GLY A 651 -12.57 20.70 -48.32
C GLY A 651 -13.36 21.81 -47.65
N GLY A 652 -14.55 22.07 -48.17
CA GLY A 652 -15.40 23.19 -47.73
C GLY A 652 -15.34 24.38 -48.68
N ARG A 653 -15.57 25.59 -48.19
CA ARG A 653 -15.58 26.86 -48.93
C ARG A 653 -14.30 27.68 -48.71
N ILE A 654 -13.65 27.50 -47.56
CA ILE A 654 -12.50 28.32 -47.13
C ILE A 654 -11.28 27.42 -46.95
N ALA A 655 -10.17 27.79 -47.60
CA ALA A 655 -8.83 27.29 -47.28
C ALA A 655 -7.79 28.26 -47.86
N GLY A 656 -6.93 28.82 -47.02
CA GLY A 656 -5.88 29.75 -47.45
C GLY A 656 -4.60 29.02 -47.80
N GLU A 657 -4.07 28.22 -46.88
CA GLU A 657 -2.87 27.41 -47.07
C GLU A 657 -3.08 25.98 -46.57
N VAL A 658 -2.94 25.03 -47.49
CA VAL A 658 -3.00 23.59 -47.22
C VAL A 658 -1.64 22.97 -47.47
N ARG A 659 -1.10 22.27 -46.46
CA ARG A 659 0.14 21.50 -46.55
C ARG A 659 -0.10 20.06 -46.11
N VAL A 660 0.06 19.13 -47.03
CA VAL A 660 -0.01 17.68 -46.75
C VAL A 660 1.36 17.09 -47.06
N ARG A 661 2.10 16.70 -46.03
CA ARG A 661 3.51 16.30 -46.18
C ARG A 661 3.83 14.98 -45.52
N ASP A 662 4.67 14.17 -46.16
CA ASP A 662 5.35 13.04 -45.50
C ASP A 662 4.37 12.04 -44.82
N ASN A 663 3.14 11.91 -45.33
CA ASN A 663 2.16 10.95 -44.83
C ASN A 663 2.26 9.61 -45.57
N ASP A 664 1.98 8.51 -44.86
CA ASP A 664 1.88 7.15 -45.40
C ASP A 664 0.40 6.72 -45.40
N LEU A 665 -0.18 6.62 -46.60
CA LEU A 665 -1.61 6.38 -46.83
C LEU A 665 -1.77 5.04 -47.57
N ARG A 666 -2.51 4.07 -47.02
CA ARG A 666 -2.64 2.73 -47.63
C ARG A 666 -4.05 2.17 -47.61
N ASP A 667 -4.34 1.26 -48.53
CA ASP A 667 -5.61 0.55 -48.63
C ASP A 667 -6.84 1.46 -48.87
N LEU A 668 -6.67 2.53 -49.66
CA LEU A 668 -7.67 3.59 -49.85
C LEU A 668 -8.28 3.59 -51.25
N VAL A 669 -9.52 4.03 -51.44
CA VAL A 669 -10.09 4.34 -52.76
C VAL A 669 -9.65 5.73 -53.25
N GLN A 670 -9.48 6.67 -52.33
CA GLN A 670 -8.94 8.00 -52.58
C GLN A 670 -7.81 8.30 -51.60
N GLY A 671 -6.64 8.69 -52.09
CA GLY A 671 -5.50 9.04 -51.23
C GLY A 671 -5.69 10.39 -50.55
N ILE A 672 -5.31 11.46 -51.26
CA ILE A 672 -5.42 12.85 -50.81
C ILE A 672 -6.44 13.58 -51.68
N HIS A 673 -7.42 14.23 -51.07
CA HIS A 673 -8.44 15.01 -51.75
C HIS A 673 -8.46 16.44 -51.21
N VAL A 674 -7.96 17.40 -51.98
CA VAL A 674 -7.93 18.82 -51.60
C VAL A 674 -8.81 19.60 -52.56
N GLY A 675 -9.97 20.07 -52.12
CA GLY A 675 -10.89 20.77 -53.01
C GLY A 675 -11.93 21.59 -52.27
N VAL A 676 -12.01 22.88 -52.58
CA VAL A 676 -13.06 23.75 -52.08
C VAL A 676 -14.18 23.90 -53.10
N SER A 677 -15.42 23.93 -52.61
CA SER A 677 -16.62 24.20 -53.39
C SER A 677 -17.77 24.62 -52.48
N HIS A 678 -18.73 25.31 -53.08
CA HIS A 678 -20.03 25.57 -52.47
C HIS A 678 -21.15 25.24 -53.46
N ARG A 679 -22.33 24.97 -52.93
CA ARG A 679 -23.54 24.78 -53.75
C ARG A 679 -24.19 26.14 -53.98
N GLU A 680 -24.41 26.48 -55.25
CA GLU A 680 -25.17 27.64 -55.67
C GLU A 680 -26.25 27.24 -56.67
N SER A 681 -27.33 28.02 -56.74
CA SER A 681 -28.43 27.84 -57.71
C SER A 681 -28.05 28.21 -59.15
N SER A 682 -26.96 28.96 -59.33
CA SER A 682 -26.37 29.34 -60.63
C SER A 682 -24.86 29.46 -60.45
N ARG A 683 -24.05 29.06 -61.46
CA ARG A 683 -22.58 29.08 -61.35
C ARG A 683 -22.03 30.51 -61.11
N GLY A 684 -21.56 30.81 -59.91
CA GLY A 684 -20.81 32.01 -59.55
C GLY A 684 -19.29 31.84 -59.63
N THR A 685 -18.54 32.76 -58.99
CA THR A 685 -17.08 32.69 -58.91
C THR A 685 -16.66 31.47 -58.07
N PRO A 686 -15.80 30.57 -58.58
CA PRO A 686 -15.37 29.41 -57.82
C PRO A 686 -14.63 29.80 -56.53
N ASP A 687 -14.91 29.11 -55.42
CA ASP A 687 -14.01 29.15 -54.25
C ASP A 687 -12.63 28.66 -54.68
N SER A 688 -11.55 29.29 -54.19
CA SER A 688 -10.19 28.95 -54.57
C SER A 688 -9.26 28.95 -53.37
N ILE A 689 -8.43 27.91 -53.27
CA ILE A 689 -7.40 27.81 -52.22
C ILE A 689 -6.22 28.69 -52.59
N ARG A 690 -5.74 29.57 -51.70
CA ARG A 690 -4.62 30.46 -52.03
C ARG A 690 -3.32 29.68 -52.30
N ARG A 691 -3.00 28.65 -51.50
CA ARG A 691 -1.80 27.82 -51.70
C ARG A 691 -2.02 26.37 -51.27
N VAL A 692 -1.69 25.44 -52.15
CA VAL A 692 -1.68 24.00 -51.88
C VAL A 692 -0.28 23.44 -52.07
N VAL A 693 0.20 22.70 -51.08
CA VAL A 693 1.45 21.93 -51.14
C VAL A 693 1.16 20.49 -50.72
N ILE A 694 1.41 19.56 -51.62
CA ILE A 694 1.32 18.12 -51.36
C ILE A 694 2.70 17.53 -51.66
N ALA A 695 3.44 17.09 -50.64
CA ALA A 695 4.83 16.68 -50.83
C ALA A 695 5.26 15.46 -50.03
N GLY A 696 6.09 14.58 -50.61
CA GLY A 696 6.71 13.47 -49.88
C GLY A 696 5.75 12.38 -49.39
N ASN A 697 4.49 12.36 -49.84
CA ASN A 697 3.52 11.37 -49.36
C ASN A 697 3.67 10.03 -50.10
N ALA A 698 3.53 8.93 -49.36
CA ALA A 698 3.40 7.58 -49.90
C ALA A 698 1.91 7.18 -49.90
N ILE A 699 1.38 6.76 -51.05
CA ILE A 699 -0.05 6.55 -51.25
C ILE A 699 -0.29 5.22 -51.98
N GLU A 700 -0.99 4.31 -51.36
CA GLU A 700 -1.49 3.09 -51.99
C GLU A 700 -3.01 3.18 -52.13
N VAL A 701 -3.46 3.17 -53.38
CA VAL A 701 -4.87 3.17 -53.73
C VAL A 701 -5.28 1.77 -54.17
N VAL A 702 -6.43 1.31 -53.70
CA VAL A 702 -6.96 -0.02 -54.01
C VAL A 702 -8.31 0.13 -54.69
N LEU A 703 -8.47 -0.55 -55.83
CA LEU A 703 -9.74 -0.67 -56.52
C LEU A 703 -10.27 -2.09 -56.42
N ASP A 704 -11.52 -2.19 -55.97
CA ASP A 704 -12.35 -3.37 -56.06
C ASP A 704 -13.54 -3.13 -57.02
N PRO A 705 -14.17 -4.18 -57.58
CA PRO A 705 -15.26 -4.03 -58.55
C PRO A 705 -16.49 -3.26 -58.03
N SER A 706 -16.67 -3.13 -56.71
CA SER A 706 -17.76 -2.39 -56.08
C SER A 706 -17.55 -0.87 -56.07
N VAL A 707 -16.33 -0.38 -56.29
CA VAL A 707 -16.07 1.07 -56.39
C VAL A 707 -16.83 1.65 -57.58
N ARG A 708 -17.85 2.46 -57.31
CA ARG A 708 -18.66 3.19 -58.32
C ARG A 708 -18.40 4.71 -58.35
N GLY A 709 -17.83 5.28 -57.28
CA GLY A 709 -17.66 6.72 -57.10
C GLY A 709 -16.32 7.28 -57.60
N GLU A 710 -16.02 8.51 -57.17
CA GLU A 710 -14.73 9.15 -57.40
C GLU A 710 -13.58 8.32 -56.79
N ARG A 711 -12.44 8.33 -57.47
CA ARG A 711 -11.25 7.53 -57.16
C ARG A 711 -10.03 8.22 -57.76
N HIS A 712 -8.95 8.35 -56.99
CA HIS A 712 -7.69 8.99 -57.40
C HIS A 712 -6.64 8.83 -56.30
N ALA A 713 -5.36 8.88 -56.62
CA ALA A 713 -4.35 8.98 -55.55
C ALA A 713 -4.29 10.39 -54.97
N ILE A 714 -4.28 11.42 -55.81
CA ILE A 714 -4.30 12.82 -55.38
C ILE A 714 -5.32 13.58 -56.23
N PHE A 715 -6.24 14.30 -55.59
CA PHE A 715 -7.11 15.26 -56.24
C PHE A 715 -6.83 16.66 -55.73
N VAL A 716 -6.74 17.61 -56.66
CA VAL A 716 -6.69 19.03 -56.33
C VAL A 716 -7.71 19.81 -57.15
N GLY A 717 -8.58 20.51 -56.44
CA GLY A 717 -9.57 21.43 -57.00
C GLY A 717 -9.01 22.82 -57.27
N ASN A 718 -9.89 23.81 -57.24
CA ASN A 718 -9.56 25.21 -57.50
C ASN A 718 -8.49 25.76 -56.54
N CYS A 719 -7.39 26.30 -57.06
CA CYS A 719 -6.37 26.97 -56.24
C CYS A 719 -5.54 28.00 -57.03
N LEU A 720 -4.97 29.00 -56.34
CA LEU A 720 -4.18 30.07 -56.95
C LEU A 720 -2.70 29.69 -57.16
N SER A 721 -2.16 28.85 -56.29
CA SER A 721 -0.80 28.30 -56.38
C SER A 721 -0.77 26.85 -55.93
N LEU A 722 -0.33 25.95 -56.81
CA LEU A 722 -0.20 24.52 -56.56
C LEU A 722 1.25 24.04 -56.66
N SER A 723 1.66 23.21 -55.70
CA SER A 723 2.90 22.42 -55.71
C SER A 723 2.56 20.98 -55.32
N VAL A 724 2.84 20.01 -56.20
CA VAL A 724 2.74 18.57 -55.93
C VAL A 724 4.10 17.95 -56.21
N ASP A 725 4.87 17.68 -55.15
CA ASP A 725 6.30 17.40 -55.24
C ASP A 725 6.66 16.05 -54.57
N GLU A 726 7.41 15.17 -55.22
CA GLU A 726 8.02 13.98 -54.60
C GLU A 726 7.01 13.02 -53.93
N ASN A 727 5.79 12.87 -54.45
CA ASN A 727 4.83 11.90 -53.92
C ASN A 727 4.96 10.56 -54.66
N ARG A 728 4.86 9.46 -53.92
CA ARG A 728 4.80 8.10 -54.49
C ARG A 728 3.38 7.58 -54.37
N ALA A 729 2.75 7.26 -55.49
CA ALA A 729 1.45 6.60 -55.51
C ALA A 729 1.45 5.31 -56.33
N SER A 730 0.75 4.28 -55.86
CA SER A 730 0.54 3.04 -56.58
C SER A 730 -0.93 2.62 -56.56
N LEU A 731 -1.40 2.04 -57.65
CA LEU A 731 -2.71 1.43 -57.75
C LEU A 731 -2.61 -0.10 -57.63
N GLN A 732 -3.33 -0.68 -56.69
CA GLN A 732 -3.62 -2.11 -56.62
C GLN A 732 -5.04 -2.39 -57.11
N ARG A 733 -5.19 -3.38 -57.99
CA ARG A 733 -6.51 -3.85 -58.45
C ARG A 733 -6.77 -5.23 -57.88
N ILE A 734 -7.88 -5.38 -57.18
CA ILE A 734 -8.32 -6.65 -56.60
C ILE A 734 -9.64 -7.11 -57.24
N GLY A 735 -9.90 -8.41 -57.22
CA GLY A 735 -11.18 -8.98 -57.66
C GLY A 735 -11.56 -8.70 -59.13
N GLY A 736 -10.61 -8.38 -60.00
CA GLY A 736 -10.87 -8.05 -61.42
C GLY A 736 -11.33 -6.61 -61.67
N ALA A 737 -11.12 -5.69 -60.73
CA ALA A 737 -11.46 -4.27 -60.87
C ALA A 737 -10.82 -3.62 -62.10
N ASN A 738 -11.65 -3.14 -63.04
CA ASN A 738 -11.21 -2.54 -64.31
C ASN A 738 -11.57 -1.06 -64.46
N GLN A 739 -12.09 -0.43 -63.40
CA GLN A 739 -12.52 0.97 -63.44
C GLN A 739 -11.35 1.91 -63.76
N SER A 740 -11.62 2.95 -64.55
CA SER A 740 -10.64 4.00 -64.88
C SER A 740 -10.29 4.84 -63.66
N ILE A 741 -9.02 5.11 -63.39
CA ILE A 741 -8.58 5.94 -62.27
C ILE A 741 -7.36 6.78 -62.64
N GLU A 742 -7.33 8.00 -62.10
CA GLU A 742 -6.20 8.91 -62.25
C GLU A 742 -5.23 8.83 -61.06
N GLY A 743 -3.93 8.92 -61.32
CA GLY A 743 -2.93 9.09 -60.26
C GLY A 743 -3.08 10.47 -59.62
N LEU A 744 -2.80 11.52 -60.38
CA LEU A 744 -3.04 12.91 -60.02
C LEU A 744 -4.20 13.47 -60.84
N ARG A 745 -5.28 13.90 -60.18
CA ARG A 745 -6.43 14.55 -60.81
C ARG A 745 -6.50 16.01 -60.38
N LEU A 746 -5.96 16.89 -61.21
CA LEU A 746 -6.05 18.34 -61.05
C LEU A 746 -7.28 18.81 -61.83
N PHE A 747 -8.37 19.14 -61.15
CA PHE A 747 -9.65 19.46 -61.80
C PHE A 747 -10.25 20.73 -61.19
N GLY A 748 -10.20 21.85 -61.90
CA GLY A 748 -10.73 23.11 -61.39
C GLY A 748 -10.20 24.35 -62.10
N THR A 749 -10.25 25.48 -61.40
CA THR A 749 -9.68 26.77 -61.81
C THR A 749 -8.33 26.96 -61.12
N PHE A 750 -7.26 27.01 -61.89
CA PHE A 750 -5.90 27.15 -61.38
C PHE A 750 -5.34 28.56 -61.65
N GLY A 751 -4.63 29.11 -60.67
CA GLY A 751 -3.98 30.41 -60.79
C GLY A 751 -2.67 30.35 -61.59
N ARG A 752 -1.78 31.31 -61.32
CA ARG A 752 -0.58 31.53 -62.14
C ARG A 752 0.48 30.43 -61.99
N ARG A 753 0.47 29.67 -60.90
CA ARG A 753 1.51 28.68 -60.58
C ARG A 753 0.92 27.30 -60.34
N LEU A 754 1.36 26.33 -61.14
CA LEU A 754 1.05 24.90 -60.99
C LEU A 754 2.33 24.12 -61.24
N LEU A 755 2.86 23.46 -60.22
CA LEU A 755 4.04 22.62 -60.32
C LEU A 755 3.71 21.19 -59.92
N VAL A 756 4.06 20.24 -60.79
CA VAL A 756 3.95 18.80 -60.53
C VAL A 756 5.31 18.18 -60.83
N ARG A 757 6.07 17.81 -59.80
CA ARG A 757 7.49 17.45 -59.91
C ARG A 757 7.84 16.21 -59.10
N GLY A 758 8.74 15.37 -59.61
CA GLY A 758 9.33 14.29 -58.82
C GLY A 758 8.36 13.18 -58.39
N ASN A 759 7.12 13.16 -58.89
CA ASN A 759 6.13 12.19 -58.43
C ASN A 759 6.31 10.85 -59.14
N GLN A 760 6.17 9.76 -58.39
CA GLN A 760 6.18 8.40 -58.91
C GLN A 760 4.75 7.83 -58.86
N LEU A 761 4.13 7.55 -60.01
CA LEU A 761 2.78 7.01 -60.12
C LEU A 761 2.78 5.69 -60.89
N ASP A 762 2.25 4.63 -60.28
CA ASP A 762 2.27 3.28 -60.84
C ASP A 762 0.86 2.69 -61.07
N GLN A 763 0.65 2.07 -62.23
CA GLN A 763 -0.55 1.31 -62.63
C GLN A 763 -1.86 2.11 -62.87
N PHE A 764 -1.83 3.45 -62.88
CA PHE A 764 -3.03 4.27 -63.11
C PHE A 764 -3.47 4.30 -64.58
N ASN A 765 -4.77 4.47 -64.89
CA ASN A 765 -5.18 4.61 -66.29
C ASN A 765 -4.69 5.92 -66.90
N THR A 766 -4.76 7.00 -66.13
CA THR A 766 -4.14 8.28 -66.46
C THR A 766 -3.19 8.65 -65.33
N GLY A 767 -1.90 8.87 -65.64
CA GLY A 767 -0.92 9.26 -64.63
C GLY A 767 -1.29 10.62 -64.03
N ILE A 768 -1.27 11.66 -64.85
CA ILE A 768 -1.59 13.03 -64.44
C ILE A 768 -2.69 13.58 -65.36
N LEU A 769 -3.86 13.89 -64.80
CA LEU A 769 -4.95 14.61 -65.46
C LEU A 769 -4.95 16.07 -64.99
N ILE A 770 -4.80 17.00 -65.92
CA ILE A 770 -4.97 18.44 -65.71
C ILE A 770 -6.19 18.90 -66.49
N HIS A 771 -7.30 19.12 -65.81
CA HIS A 771 -8.53 19.62 -66.38
C HIS A 771 -8.83 21.02 -65.81
N SER A 772 -8.53 22.04 -66.61
CA SER A 772 -8.84 23.43 -66.26
C SER A 772 -10.22 23.80 -66.78
N VAL A 773 -11.13 24.16 -65.88
CA VAL A 773 -12.52 24.52 -66.25
C VAL A 773 -12.59 25.91 -66.91
N THR A 774 -11.60 26.76 -66.65
CA THR A 774 -11.43 28.06 -67.31
C THR A 774 -10.13 28.07 -68.11
N LEU A 775 -10.13 28.68 -69.29
CA LEU A 775 -8.87 28.97 -69.99
C LEU A 775 -8.08 29.98 -69.15
N PRO A 776 -6.77 29.76 -68.91
CA PRO A 776 -5.94 30.77 -68.29
C PRO A 776 -5.98 32.03 -69.15
N PRO A 777 -6.03 33.23 -68.56
CA PRO A 777 -5.84 34.48 -69.31
C PRO A 777 -4.60 34.38 -70.20
N THR A 778 -4.55 35.09 -71.33
CA THR A 778 -3.34 35.26 -72.18
C THR A 778 -2.27 36.09 -71.44
N ASN A 779 -1.87 35.63 -70.26
CA ASN A 779 -0.96 36.29 -69.34
C ASN A 779 0.46 35.70 -69.52
N PRO A 780 1.48 36.51 -69.82
CA PRO A 780 2.87 36.06 -69.95
C PRO A 780 3.49 35.54 -68.64
N GLU A 781 2.84 35.75 -67.48
CA GLU A 781 3.31 35.35 -66.15
C GLU A 781 2.76 33.98 -65.67
N LEU A 782 2.24 33.14 -66.58
CA LEU A 782 1.74 31.79 -66.27
C LEU A 782 2.88 30.78 -66.20
N GLN A 783 3.00 30.04 -65.08
CA GLN A 783 3.99 28.98 -64.89
C GLN A 783 3.30 27.67 -64.48
N TRP A 784 2.95 26.87 -65.49
CA TRP A 784 2.45 25.51 -65.31
C TRP A 784 3.51 24.52 -65.81
N VAL A 785 4.03 23.70 -64.90
CA VAL A 785 5.15 22.80 -65.16
C VAL A 785 4.82 21.40 -64.64
N VAL A 786 4.98 20.42 -65.51
CA VAL A 786 4.91 18.99 -65.20
C VAL A 786 6.23 18.40 -65.66
N GLU A 787 7.14 18.12 -64.74
CA GLU A 787 8.50 17.65 -65.06
C GLU A 787 8.97 16.61 -64.04
N ASP A 788 9.94 15.79 -64.42
CA ASP A 788 10.60 14.82 -63.52
C ASP A 788 9.66 13.84 -62.81
N ASN A 789 8.50 13.50 -63.42
CA ASN A 789 7.56 12.51 -62.87
C ASN A 789 7.79 11.15 -63.52
N LEU A 790 7.85 10.09 -62.71
CA LEU A 790 7.91 8.70 -63.17
C LEU A 790 6.49 8.11 -63.22
N LEU A 791 6.00 7.83 -64.43
CA LEU A 791 4.63 7.34 -64.66
C LEU A 791 4.69 5.93 -65.28
N SER A 792 4.70 4.90 -64.43
CA SER A 792 4.84 3.50 -64.87
C SER A 792 3.48 2.84 -65.13
N SER A 793 3.41 2.08 -66.22
CA SER A 793 2.22 1.33 -66.64
C SER A 793 0.94 2.18 -66.75
N ALA A 794 1.08 3.48 -67.04
CA ALA A 794 -0.05 4.36 -67.24
C ALA A 794 -0.60 4.23 -68.67
N GLY A 795 -1.91 4.05 -68.83
CA GLY A 795 -2.56 4.00 -70.15
C GLY A 795 -2.41 5.32 -70.93
N GLN A 796 -2.42 6.43 -70.20
CA GLN A 796 -2.09 7.77 -70.69
C GLN A 796 -1.23 8.47 -69.63
N ALA A 797 0.01 8.85 -69.97
CA ALA A 797 0.94 9.43 -69.00
C ALA A 797 0.41 10.78 -68.47
N VAL A 798 0.18 11.75 -69.36
CA VAL A 798 -0.35 13.07 -68.99
C VAL A 798 -1.49 13.44 -69.93
N ARG A 799 -2.64 13.83 -69.37
CA ARG A 799 -3.81 14.35 -70.10
C ARG A 799 -4.08 15.77 -69.67
N VAL A 800 -4.16 16.70 -70.63
CA VAL A 800 -4.45 18.11 -70.38
C VAL A 800 -5.70 18.53 -71.15
N GLU A 801 -6.65 19.14 -70.44
CA GLU A 801 -7.95 19.59 -70.96
C GLU A 801 -8.30 21.01 -70.48
N PRO A 802 -8.83 21.88 -71.36
CA PRO A 802 -8.96 21.71 -72.82
C PRO A 802 -7.59 21.67 -73.53
N THR A 803 -7.52 21.02 -74.70
CA THR A 803 -6.28 20.77 -75.47
C THR A 803 -5.46 22.04 -75.77
N ALA A 804 -6.10 23.21 -75.86
CA ALA A 804 -5.44 24.51 -76.06
C ALA A 804 -4.40 24.87 -74.98
N LEU A 805 -4.45 24.21 -73.82
CA LEU A 805 -3.48 24.36 -72.73
C LEU A 805 -2.16 23.61 -72.98
N ARG A 806 -2.12 22.63 -73.89
CA ARG A 806 -0.91 21.84 -74.19
C ARG A 806 0.27 22.73 -74.62
N SER A 807 0.03 23.83 -75.33
CA SER A 807 1.08 24.77 -75.79
C SER A 807 1.69 25.62 -74.67
N ARG A 808 1.09 25.64 -73.48
CA ARG A 808 1.52 26.45 -72.32
C ARG A 808 2.08 25.63 -71.16
N VAL A 809 2.02 24.30 -71.25
CA VAL A 809 2.69 23.38 -70.33
C VAL A 809 4.03 23.01 -70.94
N ARG A 810 5.14 23.34 -70.27
CA ARG A 810 6.49 23.00 -70.73
C ARG A 810 6.91 21.61 -70.21
N ASN A 811 7.68 20.88 -71.01
CA ASN A 811 8.31 19.59 -70.68
C ASN A 811 7.39 18.39 -70.39
N ILE A 812 6.23 18.27 -71.08
CA ILE A 812 5.57 16.96 -71.12
C ILE A 812 6.41 16.04 -72.02
N GLY A 813 7.12 15.08 -71.43
CA GLY A 813 7.88 14.07 -72.17
C GLY A 813 6.98 13.37 -73.20
N ASN A 814 7.55 13.08 -74.37
CA ASN A 814 6.89 12.76 -75.67
C ASN A 814 5.93 11.54 -75.73
N ASN A 815 5.36 11.06 -74.62
CA ASN A 815 4.31 10.04 -74.63
C ASN A 815 2.95 10.65 -74.24
N VAL A 816 2.51 11.64 -75.02
CA VAL A 816 1.19 12.26 -74.93
C VAL A 816 0.36 11.83 -76.14
N ALA A 817 -0.59 10.92 -75.94
CA ALA A 817 -1.75 10.80 -76.83
C ALA A 817 -2.85 11.71 -76.25
#